data_AF-A0A897NIT3-F1
#
_entry.id   AF-A0A897NIT3-F1
#
_cell.length_a   1.000
_cell.length_b   1.000
_cell.length_c   1.000
_cell.angle_alpha   90.00
_cell.angle_beta   90.00
_cell.angle_gamma   90.00
#
_symmetry.space_group_name_H-M   'P 1'
#
loop_
_entity.id
_entity.type
_entity.pdbx_description
1 polymer ?
#
loop_
_entity_poly.entity_id
_entity_poly.type
_entity_poly.pdbx_seq_one_letter_code
_entity_poly.pdbx_strand_id
1 'polypeptide(L)'
;MTTDAAPSGREYGRAAFVLGGVLAVVLAGLLLPALVGPLEAAPLESLLSPPQPAGNGAGGQLGALDPGDSTSVGGLEGGGTAALRSQSAETHFVVESTEAAYWRTGAYDTYTGSGWDRSGDTAPYDGSIESGGLVDRTLSYRVELKRAAGALPTVWRPRSVETEAPIEVTDGRAIASSRTVDPGTTYAATSARPPDDSTTLAAAGDDYPDAIEDRYTQLPDSTPDRLGRFTDQMTDGAGSPYETAARIERWLEGNKSYSLNVSDPGGDSVASDFVFDMDEGYCEYFATSMVTMLRTQDIPARYVVGYSTGQPTGENTYTVRGMNAHAWVEVYFPDVGWVQFDPTPGRERMQAEQDALQEQNPDASSYEHTETGSPGERFSPDESGSVAEPTPEDDQDQNGNDGPDTDDGSGNETDPGGNGDGSGDETDDGQDPGRDDSVGSYEVALSDRPVPGTNVTVRVTADGSPAAGVVVLFNGDSIGETDTDGTVIGTVPYERRLNVTVRTVDGRGAPAGDLASDNRLYAGRSVPYSSPRAVRATNRTYEVPTDATLSITGTVVTGRTVTLTATVEGQAIPNATVERDGERVGVTDGDGRLDVALPDRPGSTTLSVRRGAVGGNRTLELHELELTADPRLPVALPWTGVTVTAELGNETVAGLPVSMGGERIGTTGVDGTLSASLPLSDSVSLVTTAYGQRATTTITGLWANLALVFGVLAAVPLGVVVVAHRRGISLGAALDRLVGVVLALPRYLLVALVTAADAAVDVAGRLFRNGRSTLRELWAGNLTRDAIAAAARRRIDAFAGRLRSLRPGVDGRSDAGSSTARVSIRAAWAQFLAQVSVTDPETKTPGELAAHAIERDGLPADAVETLRDAFRAVEYGARAPEAKLPAVQSAVERLDSTEREDER
;
A
#
# COMPACT_ATOMS: atom_id res chain seq x y z
N MET A 1 81.50 22.78 6.59
CA MET A 1 80.49 23.82 6.87
C MET A 1 79.53 23.83 5.71
N THR A 2 78.30 23.38 5.94
CA THR A 2 77.18 23.38 4.99
C THR A 2 76.37 24.65 5.17
N THR A 3 75.98 25.28 4.07
CA THR A 3 75.06 26.44 4.07
C THR A 3 73.84 26.07 3.23
N ASP A 4 72.65 26.36 3.75
CA ASP A 4 71.38 26.06 3.09
C ASP A 4 71.24 26.71 1.71
N ALA A 5 70.57 25.99 0.81
CA ALA A 5 70.00 26.54 -0.41
C ALA A 5 68.53 26.12 -0.50
N ALA A 6 67.63 27.06 -0.23
CA ALA A 6 66.18 26.82 -0.31
C ALA A 6 65.74 26.56 -1.77
N PRO A 7 64.79 25.64 -2.02
CA PRO A 7 64.25 25.43 -3.36
C PRO A 7 63.45 26.64 -3.83
N SER A 8 63.68 27.04 -5.09
CA SER A 8 63.13 28.29 -5.63
C SER A 8 61.59 28.23 -5.80
N GLY A 9 60.89 29.31 -5.44
CA GLY A 9 59.43 29.47 -5.55
C GLY A 9 58.85 29.51 -6.99
N ARG A 10 59.52 28.91 -7.98
CA ARG A 10 59.07 28.83 -9.38
C ARG A 10 58.34 27.52 -9.72
N GLU A 11 58.41 26.50 -8.88
CA GLU A 11 57.81 25.19 -9.14
C GLU A 11 56.37 25.08 -8.62
N TYR A 12 56.08 25.58 -7.42
CA TYR A 12 54.71 25.65 -6.87
C TYR A 12 53.75 26.44 -7.78
N GLY A 13 54.22 27.54 -8.37
CA GLY A 13 53.43 28.33 -9.32
C GLY A 13 53.11 27.61 -10.64
N ARG A 14 53.89 26.60 -11.04
CA ARG A 14 53.56 25.74 -12.18
C ARG A 14 52.56 24.66 -11.82
N ALA A 15 52.73 24.02 -10.65
CA ALA A 15 51.78 23.02 -10.17
C ALA A 15 50.36 23.61 -9.98
N ALA A 16 50.26 24.80 -9.36
CA ALA A 16 48.98 25.49 -9.17
C ALA A 16 48.32 25.91 -10.51
N PHE A 17 49.11 26.35 -11.49
CA PHE A 17 48.60 26.72 -12.82
C PHE A 17 48.10 25.51 -13.62
N VAL A 18 48.77 24.36 -13.50
CA VAL A 18 48.32 23.10 -14.12
C VAL A 18 47.05 22.57 -13.44
N LEU A 19 46.97 22.58 -12.10
CA LEU A 19 45.77 22.17 -11.36
C LEU A 19 44.56 23.08 -11.68
N GLY A 20 44.75 24.40 -11.70
CA GLY A 20 43.69 25.35 -12.08
C GLY A 20 43.25 25.19 -13.54
N GLY A 21 44.19 24.91 -14.45
CA GLY A 21 43.88 24.61 -15.85
C GLY A 21 43.08 23.32 -16.03
N VAL A 22 43.44 22.25 -15.32
CA VAL A 22 42.68 20.98 -15.34
C VAL A 22 41.28 21.18 -14.75
N LEU A 23 41.15 21.86 -13.62
CA LEU A 23 39.84 22.15 -13.00
C LEU A 23 38.94 22.98 -13.92
N ALA A 24 39.49 23.99 -14.61
CA ALA A 24 38.74 24.81 -15.56
C ALA A 24 38.32 24.04 -16.82
N VAL A 25 39.14 23.09 -17.30
CA VAL A 25 38.78 22.21 -18.43
C VAL A 25 37.69 21.22 -18.03
N VAL A 26 37.73 20.68 -16.80
CA VAL A 26 36.67 19.81 -16.27
C VAL A 26 35.36 20.57 -16.10
N LEU A 27 35.39 21.78 -15.52
CA LEU A 27 34.20 22.64 -15.41
C LEU A 27 33.64 23.06 -16.78
N ALA A 28 34.50 23.41 -17.75
CA ALA A 28 34.06 23.71 -19.10
C ALA A 28 33.44 22.48 -19.80
N GLY A 29 34.02 21.29 -19.62
CA GLY A 29 33.48 20.03 -20.14
C GLY A 29 32.12 19.66 -19.56
N LEU A 30 31.89 19.95 -18.29
CA LEU A 30 30.60 19.73 -17.62
C LEU A 30 29.53 20.77 -17.96
N LEU A 31 29.92 22.00 -18.33
CA LEU A 31 29.00 23.09 -18.71
C LEU A 31 28.63 23.10 -20.21
N LEU A 32 29.45 22.49 -21.07
CA LEU A 32 29.23 22.46 -22.52
C LEU A 32 27.88 21.82 -22.97
N PRO A 33 27.40 20.71 -22.37
CA PRO A 33 26.11 20.11 -22.73
C PRO A 33 24.91 21.04 -22.46
N ALA A 34 25.03 21.98 -21.53
CA ALA A 34 23.95 22.91 -21.16
C ALA A 34 23.92 24.19 -22.01
N LEU A 35 25.02 24.52 -22.73
CA LEU A 35 25.08 25.68 -23.62
C LEU A 35 24.95 25.34 -25.10
N VAL A 36 25.08 24.06 -25.48
CA VAL A 36 24.98 23.58 -26.87
C VAL A 36 23.91 22.51 -26.96
N GLY A 37 22.64 22.95 -26.91
CA GLY A 37 21.53 22.14 -27.42
C GLY A 37 21.68 21.88 -28.93
N PRO A 38 20.99 20.88 -29.49
CA PRO A 38 21.15 20.49 -30.89
C PRO A 38 20.69 21.61 -31.84
N LEU A 39 21.66 22.26 -32.46
CA LEU A 39 21.49 23.12 -33.63
C LEU A 39 21.95 22.35 -34.88
N GLU A 40 21.28 22.62 -36.01
CA GLU A 40 21.30 21.83 -37.27
C GLU A 40 20.36 20.59 -37.22
N ALA A 41 19.26 20.53 -37.97
CA ALA A 41 18.71 21.51 -38.92
C ALA A 41 17.18 21.43 -39.03
N ALA A 42 16.52 22.60 -39.03
CA ALA A 42 15.12 22.78 -39.42
C ALA A 42 15.05 23.83 -40.55
N PRO A 43 14.25 23.62 -41.62
CA PRO A 43 14.16 24.54 -42.74
C PRO A 43 13.39 25.82 -42.38
N LEU A 44 13.77 26.93 -43.02
CA LEU A 44 13.37 28.29 -42.63
C LEU A 44 12.00 28.73 -43.20
N GLU A 45 10.99 27.85 -43.17
CA GLU A 45 9.66 28.11 -43.77
C GLU A 45 8.47 28.13 -42.77
N SER A 46 8.69 27.92 -41.47
CA SER A 46 7.59 27.79 -40.48
C SER A 46 6.99 29.12 -39.95
N LEU A 47 7.27 30.27 -40.58
CA LEU A 47 6.82 31.58 -40.05
C LEU A 47 5.41 32.02 -40.47
N LEU A 48 4.67 31.22 -41.27
CA LEU A 48 3.30 31.53 -41.69
C LEU A 48 2.40 30.28 -41.86
N SER A 49 1.34 30.19 -41.03
CA SER A 49 0.12 29.35 -41.17
C SER A 49 0.24 27.83 -40.96
N PRO A 50 -0.86 27.11 -40.67
CA PRO A 50 -1.99 27.37 -39.74
C PRO A 50 -2.09 26.23 -38.67
N PRO A 51 -3.06 26.19 -37.72
CA PRO A 51 -3.08 25.14 -36.69
C PRO A 51 -3.65 23.79 -37.19
N GLN A 52 -2.97 22.69 -36.87
CA GLN A 52 -3.48 21.31 -36.95
C GLN A 52 -2.94 20.46 -35.78
N PRO A 53 -3.62 19.36 -35.41
CA PRO A 53 -3.77 18.96 -34.01
C PRO A 53 -2.62 18.09 -33.48
N ALA A 54 -2.39 18.20 -32.18
CA ALA A 54 -1.60 17.24 -31.43
C ALA A 54 -2.52 16.15 -30.86
N GLY A 55 -2.27 14.90 -31.21
CA GLY A 55 -2.86 13.73 -30.56
C GLY A 55 -1.79 12.90 -29.85
N ASN A 56 -2.24 12.02 -28.96
CA ASN A 56 -1.50 11.04 -28.16
C ASN A 56 -0.69 11.57 -26.95
N GLY A 57 -1.21 11.25 -25.76
CA GLY A 57 -0.43 10.58 -24.72
C GLY A 57 0.36 11.42 -23.71
N ALA A 58 -0.32 12.02 -22.73
CA ALA A 58 0.22 12.29 -21.38
C ALA A 58 -0.88 12.78 -20.41
N GLY A 59 -1.83 11.90 -20.06
CA GLY A 59 -2.88 12.20 -19.08
C GLY A 59 -2.30 12.35 -17.66
N GLY A 60 -1.95 13.59 -17.27
CA GLY A 60 -1.29 13.83 -15.98
C GLY A 60 -1.52 15.19 -15.34
N GLN A 61 -2.22 16.11 -16.00
CA GLN A 61 -2.39 17.49 -15.51
C GLN A 61 -3.82 17.88 -15.10
N LEU A 62 -4.82 17.07 -15.48
CA LEU A 62 -6.26 17.43 -15.33
C LEU A 62 -7.06 16.46 -14.44
N GLY A 63 -6.44 15.38 -13.95
CA GLY A 63 -7.11 14.37 -13.13
C GLY A 63 -8.08 13.50 -13.94
N ALA A 64 -9.14 12.98 -13.32
CA ALA A 64 -10.14 12.14 -14.01
C ALA A 64 -10.95 12.92 -15.08
N LEU A 65 -10.78 14.24 -15.22
CA LEU A 65 -11.24 15.01 -16.38
C LEU A 65 -10.40 14.78 -17.65
N ASP A 66 -9.30 14.03 -17.58
CA ASP A 66 -8.51 13.57 -18.72
C ASP A 66 -7.98 12.14 -18.44
N PRO A 67 -8.82 11.10 -18.62
CA PRO A 67 -8.50 9.73 -18.23
C PRO A 67 -7.43 9.06 -19.11
N GLY A 68 -7.00 9.69 -20.22
CA GLY A 68 -6.00 9.11 -21.11
C GLY A 68 -6.43 7.81 -21.80
N ASP A 69 -5.46 7.11 -22.40
CA ASP A 69 -5.65 5.82 -23.09
C ASP A 69 -5.36 4.60 -22.20
N SER A 70 -4.61 4.79 -21.11
CA SER A 70 -4.16 3.73 -20.21
C SER A 70 -4.09 4.23 -18.77
N THR A 71 -4.22 3.33 -17.81
CA THR A 71 -4.02 3.60 -16.37
C THR A 71 -3.41 2.38 -15.68
N SER A 72 -2.50 2.59 -14.73
CA SER A 72 -2.08 1.52 -13.80
C SER A 72 -2.98 1.51 -12.57
N VAL A 73 -2.92 0.44 -11.78
CA VAL A 73 -3.58 0.31 -10.48
C VAL A 73 -2.52 -0.11 -9.47
N GLY A 74 -2.53 0.46 -8.26
CA GLY A 74 -1.47 0.26 -7.26
C GLY A 74 -0.16 1.00 -7.55
N GLY A 75 0.34 0.89 -8.79
CA GLY A 75 1.73 1.22 -9.17
C GLY A 75 2.21 2.67 -8.96
N LEU A 76 3.54 2.77 -8.80
CA LEU A 76 4.31 4.01 -8.63
C LEU A 76 4.78 4.67 -9.95
N GLU A 77 4.60 4.02 -11.10
CA GLU A 77 5.05 4.57 -12.39
C GLU A 77 4.09 5.64 -12.92
N GLY A 78 4.66 6.76 -13.38
CA GLY A 78 3.94 8.03 -13.45
C GLY A 78 3.07 8.22 -14.70
N GLY A 79 1.85 8.72 -14.47
CA GLY A 79 0.97 9.25 -15.52
C GLY A 79 -0.50 8.88 -15.35
N GLY A 80 -1.20 9.53 -14.40
CA GLY A 80 -2.68 9.50 -14.32
C GLY A 80 -3.27 9.11 -12.97
N THR A 81 -2.68 8.11 -12.29
CA THR A 81 -3.27 7.40 -11.14
C THR A 81 -3.46 8.21 -9.85
N ALA A 82 -2.73 9.33 -9.70
CA ALA A 82 -2.92 10.25 -8.58
C ALA A 82 -4.31 10.92 -8.54
N ALA A 83 -5.06 10.87 -9.63
CA ALA A 83 -6.35 11.54 -9.77
C ALA A 83 -7.44 10.91 -8.89
N LEU A 84 -7.55 9.58 -8.93
CA LEU A 84 -8.60 8.79 -8.27
C LEU A 84 -8.33 8.59 -6.77
N ARG A 85 -7.16 9.01 -6.31
CA ARG A 85 -6.75 9.07 -4.89
C ARG A 85 -6.67 10.51 -4.37
N SER A 86 -7.16 11.48 -5.16
CA SER A 86 -7.13 12.89 -4.74
C SER A 86 -7.98 13.07 -3.50
N GLN A 87 -7.50 13.86 -2.55
CA GLN A 87 -8.31 14.35 -1.43
C GLN A 87 -8.68 15.83 -1.63
N SER A 88 -8.46 16.41 -2.82
CA SER A 88 -8.62 17.86 -3.04
C SER A 88 -10.07 18.33 -2.96
N ALA A 89 -10.35 19.29 -2.08
CA ALA A 89 -11.64 19.96 -1.99
C ALA A 89 -11.84 21.02 -3.11
N GLU A 90 -10.88 21.20 -4.02
CA GLU A 90 -11.02 22.07 -5.20
C GLU A 90 -12.18 21.60 -6.07
N THR A 91 -13.10 22.51 -6.43
CA THR A 91 -14.20 22.21 -7.34
C THR A 91 -13.68 21.95 -8.75
N HIS A 92 -14.01 20.79 -9.30
CA HIS A 92 -13.71 20.41 -10.67
C HIS A 92 -14.80 20.85 -11.64
N PHE A 93 -16.07 20.70 -11.27
CA PHE A 93 -17.23 21.17 -12.01
C PHE A 93 -18.46 21.30 -11.11
N VAL A 94 -19.48 22.02 -11.60
CA VAL A 94 -20.80 22.14 -10.96
C VAL A 94 -21.85 21.61 -11.93
N VAL A 95 -22.84 20.88 -11.44
CA VAL A 95 -23.91 20.30 -12.24
C VAL A 95 -25.29 20.76 -11.76
N GLU A 96 -26.10 21.25 -12.70
CA GLU A 96 -27.55 21.40 -12.53
C GLU A 96 -28.23 20.10 -12.99
N SER A 97 -28.86 19.36 -12.07
CA SER A 97 -29.53 18.08 -12.34
C SER A 97 -30.65 17.83 -11.32
N THR A 98 -31.77 17.24 -11.73
CA THR A 98 -32.88 16.86 -10.83
C THR A 98 -32.65 15.56 -10.06
N GLU A 99 -31.66 14.77 -10.48
CA GLU A 99 -31.24 13.52 -9.82
C GLU A 99 -29.72 13.52 -9.66
N ALA A 100 -29.24 12.89 -8.60
CA ALA A 100 -27.82 12.58 -8.44
C ALA A 100 -27.40 11.47 -9.41
N ALA A 101 -26.16 11.51 -9.87
CA ALA A 101 -25.60 10.52 -10.79
C ALA A 101 -24.08 10.50 -10.70
N TYR A 102 -23.47 9.40 -11.11
CA TYR A 102 -22.02 9.32 -11.31
C TYR A 102 -21.66 9.97 -12.65
N TRP A 103 -20.54 10.68 -12.67
CA TRP A 103 -20.13 11.53 -13.79
C TRP A 103 -18.94 10.90 -14.53
N ARG A 104 -19.24 10.01 -15.46
CA ARG A 104 -18.31 9.22 -16.26
C ARG A 104 -17.49 10.08 -17.22
N THR A 105 -16.20 9.84 -17.27
CA THR A 105 -15.26 10.48 -18.20
C THR A 105 -14.51 9.48 -19.08
N GLY A 106 -14.34 8.22 -18.63
CA GLY A 106 -13.67 7.18 -19.39
C GLY A 106 -14.14 5.77 -19.00
N ALA A 107 -13.86 4.81 -19.88
CA ALA A 107 -13.94 3.38 -19.59
C ALA A 107 -12.93 2.62 -20.43
N TYR A 108 -12.48 1.50 -19.91
CA TYR A 108 -11.36 0.70 -20.41
C TYR A 108 -11.82 -0.74 -20.63
N ASP A 109 -11.22 -1.42 -21.61
CA ASP A 109 -11.69 -2.73 -22.06
C ASP A 109 -10.66 -3.84 -21.82
N THR A 110 -9.37 -3.51 -21.82
CA THR A 110 -8.29 -4.49 -21.80
C THR A 110 -7.63 -4.49 -20.43
N TYR A 111 -7.64 -5.64 -19.74
CA TYR A 111 -6.93 -5.79 -18.46
C TYR A 111 -5.50 -6.26 -18.72
N THR A 112 -4.52 -5.53 -18.17
CA THR A 112 -3.09 -5.81 -18.38
C THR A 112 -2.46 -6.62 -17.24
N GLY A 113 -3.20 -6.88 -16.16
CA GLY A 113 -2.72 -7.52 -14.92
C GLY A 113 -2.31 -6.52 -13.84
N SER A 114 -1.75 -5.37 -14.22
CA SER A 114 -1.38 -4.26 -13.34
C SER A 114 -2.13 -2.96 -13.66
N GLY A 115 -3.04 -2.96 -14.62
CA GLY A 115 -3.72 -1.77 -15.11
C GLY A 115 -4.77 -2.07 -16.19
N TRP A 116 -5.24 -0.99 -16.81
CA TRP A 116 -6.31 -1.00 -17.80
C TRP A 116 -5.95 -0.14 -19.01
N ASP A 117 -6.07 -0.72 -20.20
CA ASP A 117 -5.97 0.00 -21.47
C ASP A 117 -7.35 0.14 -22.11
N ARG A 118 -7.57 1.23 -22.86
CA ARG A 118 -8.73 1.40 -23.74
C ARG A 118 -8.33 1.15 -25.19
N SER A 119 -9.02 0.23 -25.86
CA SER A 119 -8.92 0.05 -27.31
C SER A 119 -10.09 0.70 -28.04
N GLY A 120 -9.99 0.80 -29.37
CA GLY A 120 -11.03 1.31 -30.25
C GLY A 120 -10.81 2.76 -30.72
N ASP A 121 -11.46 3.09 -31.85
CA ASP A 121 -11.37 4.41 -32.45
C ASP A 121 -12.23 5.45 -31.71
N THR A 122 -11.96 6.73 -31.98
CA THR A 122 -12.74 7.86 -31.50
C THR A 122 -13.32 8.60 -32.70
N ALA A 123 -14.64 8.84 -32.69
CA ALA A 123 -15.38 9.42 -33.81
C ALA A 123 -15.82 10.86 -33.51
N PRO A 124 -15.77 11.80 -34.47
CA PRO A 124 -16.35 13.13 -34.30
C PRO A 124 -17.85 13.05 -33.96
N TYR A 125 -18.29 13.81 -32.95
CA TYR A 125 -19.70 13.86 -32.56
C TYR A 125 -20.54 14.55 -33.64
N ASP A 126 -21.65 13.91 -34.05
CA ASP A 126 -22.50 14.34 -35.16
C ASP A 126 -23.84 14.99 -34.73
N GLY A 127 -24.11 15.04 -33.42
CA GLY A 127 -25.35 15.54 -32.83
C GLY A 127 -26.22 14.47 -32.15
N SER A 128 -25.92 13.18 -32.30
CA SER A 128 -26.66 12.12 -31.61
C SER A 128 -25.82 10.87 -31.35
N ILE A 129 -26.01 10.26 -30.18
CA ILE A 129 -25.39 8.98 -29.81
C ILE A 129 -26.48 7.92 -29.71
N GLU A 130 -26.36 6.86 -30.49
CA GLU A 130 -27.33 5.76 -30.47
C GLU A 130 -27.30 5.02 -29.12
N SER A 131 -28.38 5.15 -28.34
CA SER A 131 -28.55 4.39 -27.11
C SER A 131 -29.04 2.97 -27.41
N GLY A 132 -28.14 2.06 -27.77
CA GLY A 132 -28.43 0.62 -27.77
C GLY A 132 -28.76 0.13 -26.35
N GLY A 133 -29.66 -0.85 -26.22
CA GLY A 133 -30.16 -1.43 -24.96
C GLY A 133 -31.44 -0.80 -24.41
N LEU A 134 -32.16 -1.49 -23.51
CA LEU A 134 -33.39 -1.02 -22.85
C LEU A 134 -33.20 0.31 -22.13
N VAL A 135 -34.27 1.07 -21.97
CA VAL A 135 -34.27 2.45 -21.48
C VAL A 135 -35.42 2.58 -20.51
N ASP A 136 -35.11 2.84 -19.25
CA ASP A 136 -36.13 3.20 -18.24
C ASP A 136 -36.47 4.69 -18.38
N ARG A 137 -35.51 5.56 -18.04
CA ARG A 137 -35.71 7.01 -18.00
C ARG A 137 -34.58 7.81 -18.67
N THR A 138 -34.84 9.08 -18.88
CA THR A 138 -33.84 10.06 -19.36
C THR A 138 -33.57 11.12 -18.32
N LEU A 139 -32.30 11.38 -18.06
CA LEU A 139 -31.86 12.49 -17.22
C LEU A 139 -31.24 13.58 -18.11
N SER A 140 -31.73 14.80 -17.97
CA SER A 140 -31.16 15.99 -18.63
C SER A 140 -30.51 16.88 -17.57
N TYR A 141 -29.28 17.31 -17.83
CA TYR A 141 -28.45 18.04 -16.87
C TYR A 141 -27.56 19.06 -17.59
N ARG A 142 -27.07 20.06 -16.86
CA ARG A 142 -26.10 21.06 -17.36
C ARG A 142 -24.87 21.05 -16.48
N VAL A 143 -23.69 21.01 -17.08
CA VAL A 143 -22.40 21.04 -16.38
C VAL A 143 -21.67 22.33 -16.70
N GLU A 144 -21.14 23.00 -15.68
CA GLU A 144 -20.14 24.07 -15.79
C GLU A 144 -18.79 23.57 -15.29
N LEU A 145 -17.81 23.45 -16.20
CA LEU A 145 -16.44 23.08 -15.83
C LEU A 145 -15.77 24.20 -15.03
N LYS A 146 -15.13 23.88 -13.90
CA LYS A 146 -14.29 24.81 -13.13
C LYS A 146 -12.80 24.56 -13.33
N ARG A 147 -12.45 23.41 -13.92
CA ARG A 147 -11.11 23.00 -14.34
C ARG A 147 -11.10 22.70 -15.84
N ALA A 148 -9.92 22.66 -16.44
CA ALA A 148 -9.79 22.28 -17.84
C ALA A 148 -9.98 20.76 -17.99
N ALA A 149 -10.46 20.29 -19.14
CA ALA A 149 -10.83 18.89 -19.34
C ALA A 149 -10.42 18.33 -20.71
N GLY A 150 -10.00 17.06 -20.75
CA GLY A 150 -9.83 16.25 -21.97
C GLY A 150 -11.05 15.37 -22.28
N ALA A 151 -11.91 15.12 -21.30
CA ALA A 151 -13.19 14.44 -21.43
C ALA A 151 -14.29 15.20 -20.67
N LEU A 152 -15.50 15.23 -21.22
CA LEU A 152 -16.66 15.87 -20.59
C LEU A 152 -17.39 14.87 -19.67
N PRO A 153 -17.51 15.14 -18.35
CA PRO A 153 -18.29 14.32 -17.44
C PRO A 153 -19.74 14.12 -17.92
N THR A 154 -20.18 12.87 -17.99
CA THR A 154 -21.55 12.52 -18.40
C THR A 154 -22.15 11.44 -17.54
N VAL A 155 -23.47 11.46 -17.37
CA VAL A 155 -24.18 10.29 -16.83
C VAL A 155 -24.13 9.19 -17.90
N TRP A 156 -23.94 7.94 -17.47
CA TRP A 156 -23.78 6.81 -18.38
C TRP A 156 -24.91 6.73 -19.44
N ARG A 157 -24.51 6.35 -20.67
CA ARG A 157 -25.28 6.42 -21.94
C ARG A 157 -25.75 7.83 -22.32
N PRO A 158 -24.83 8.78 -22.55
CA PRO A 158 -25.18 10.05 -23.19
C PRO A 158 -25.84 9.80 -24.56
N ARG A 159 -26.89 10.58 -24.86
CA ARG A 159 -27.62 10.60 -26.14
C ARG A 159 -27.35 11.86 -26.94
N SER A 160 -27.23 12.98 -26.25
CA SER A 160 -26.93 14.27 -26.85
C SER A 160 -26.11 15.12 -25.87
N VAL A 161 -25.20 15.91 -26.42
CA VAL A 161 -24.39 16.91 -25.74
C VAL A 161 -24.43 18.20 -26.57
N GLU A 162 -24.91 19.27 -25.97
CA GLU A 162 -24.96 20.61 -26.56
C GLU A 162 -23.81 21.44 -25.97
N THR A 163 -22.78 21.67 -26.77
CA THR A 163 -21.57 22.42 -26.39
C THR A 163 -21.01 23.19 -27.59
N GLU A 164 -20.32 24.30 -27.33
CA GLU A 164 -19.53 25.01 -28.35
C GLU A 164 -18.13 24.38 -28.55
N ALA A 165 -17.71 23.51 -27.62
CA ALA A 165 -16.44 22.82 -27.71
C ALA A 165 -16.45 21.74 -28.82
N PRO A 166 -15.32 21.53 -29.53
CA PRO A 166 -15.16 20.33 -30.35
C PRO A 166 -15.24 19.11 -29.43
N ILE A 167 -16.08 18.13 -29.76
CA ILE A 167 -16.16 16.88 -29.00
C ILE A 167 -16.24 15.67 -29.92
N GLU A 168 -15.78 14.56 -29.37
CA GLU A 168 -15.65 13.28 -30.03
C GLU A 168 -16.24 12.20 -29.10
N VAL A 169 -16.71 11.11 -29.67
CA VAL A 169 -17.31 9.98 -28.95
C VAL A 169 -16.34 8.82 -29.06
N THR A 170 -15.87 8.31 -27.93
CA THR A 170 -15.05 7.09 -27.90
C THR A 170 -15.91 5.87 -28.19
N ASP A 171 -15.30 4.77 -28.63
CA ASP A 171 -16.01 3.49 -28.80
C ASP A 171 -16.69 3.01 -27.48
N GLY A 172 -16.07 3.28 -26.33
CA GLY A 172 -16.67 3.13 -24.99
C GLY A 172 -17.82 4.10 -24.66
N ARG A 173 -18.26 4.93 -25.62
CA ARG A 173 -19.28 5.99 -25.51
C ARG A 173 -19.01 7.02 -24.39
N ALA A 174 -17.75 7.35 -24.15
CA ALA A 174 -17.37 8.53 -23.38
C ALA A 174 -17.25 9.75 -24.31
N ILE A 175 -17.44 10.94 -23.76
CA ILE A 175 -17.33 12.20 -24.51
C ILE A 175 -15.92 12.75 -24.31
N ALA A 176 -15.08 12.59 -25.33
CA ALA A 176 -13.70 13.06 -25.35
C ALA A 176 -13.57 14.37 -26.13
N SER A 177 -12.41 15.01 -26.03
CA SER A 177 -12.00 16.11 -26.91
C SER A 177 -10.50 16.05 -27.17
N SER A 178 -10.13 15.92 -28.44
CA SER A 178 -8.75 16.10 -28.94
C SER A 178 -8.12 17.48 -28.68
N ARG A 179 -8.86 18.42 -28.09
CA ARG A 179 -8.34 19.69 -27.55
C ARG A 179 -8.81 19.90 -26.12
N THR A 180 -7.92 20.31 -25.23
CA THR A 180 -8.29 20.70 -23.86
C THR A 180 -9.43 21.73 -23.88
N VAL A 181 -10.51 21.43 -23.18
CA VAL A 181 -11.68 22.29 -22.99
C VAL A 181 -11.40 23.23 -21.82
N ASP A 182 -11.63 24.53 -22.02
CA ASP A 182 -11.26 25.56 -21.05
C ASP A 182 -12.19 25.58 -19.81
N PRO A 183 -11.67 25.98 -18.62
CA PRO A 183 -12.49 26.31 -17.45
C PRO A 183 -13.54 27.37 -17.77
N GLY A 184 -14.74 27.23 -17.20
CA GLY A 184 -15.91 28.07 -17.49
C GLY A 184 -16.76 27.58 -18.66
N THR A 185 -16.30 26.56 -19.42
CA THR A 185 -17.13 25.94 -20.46
C THR A 185 -18.36 25.31 -19.83
N THR A 186 -19.52 25.64 -20.39
CA THR A 186 -20.83 25.09 -19.99
C THR A 186 -21.40 24.25 -21.12
N TYR A 187 -21.95 23.08 -20.80
CA TYR A 187 -22.65 22.23 -21.76
C TYR A 187 -23.93 21.64 -21.13
N ALA A 188 -24.93 21.38 -21.97
CA ALA A 188 -26.11 20.61 -21.58
C ALA A 188 -26.01 19.21 -22.18
N ALA A 189 -26.50 18.20 -21.47
CA ALA A 189 -26.51 16.83 -21.97
C ALA A 189 -27.77 16.08 -21.53
N THR A 190 -28.15 15.07 -22.30
CA THR A 190 -29.21 14.13 -21.94
C THR A 190 -28.68 12.71 -22.05
N SER A 191 -28.86 11.92 -20.98
CA SER A 191 -28.43 10.51 -20.90
C SER A 191 -29.61 9.57 -20.66
N ALA A 192 -29.43 8.30 -21.03
CA ALA A 192 -30.40 7.23 -20.87
C ALA A 192 -30.03 6.33 -19.68
N ARG A 193 -30.85 6.27 -18.63
CA ARG A 193 -30.65 5.31 -17.56
C ARG A 193 -31.16 3.93 -18.01
N PRO A 194 -30.37 2.85 -17.88
CA PRO A 194 -30.93 1.49 -17.99
C PRO A 194 -31.89 1.24 -16.81
N PRO A 195 -32.76 0.22 -16.90
CA PRO A 195 -33.50 -0.29 -15.75
C PRO A 195 -32.56 -0.65 -14.59
N ASP A 196 -32.95 -0.26 -13.37
CA ASP A 196 -32.32 -0.58 -12.09
C ASP A 196 -33.07 -1.70 -11.32
N ASP A 197 -34.12 -2.26 -11.93
CA ASP A 197 -34.93 -3.36 -11.38
C ASP A 197 -34.20 -4.72 -11.47
N SER A 198 -34.02 -5.36 -10.32
CA SER A 198 -33.28 -6.62 -10.19
C SER A 198 -33.94 -7.79 -10.93
N THR A 199 -35.28 -7.81 -11.05
CA THR A 199 -35.98 -8.90 -11.77
C THR A 199 -35.74 -8.82 -13.27
N THR A 200 -35.66 -7.61 -13.81
CA THR A 200 -35.33 -7.33 -15.22
C THR A 200 -33.88 -7.70 -15.52
N LEU A 201 -32.95 -7.41 -14.60
CA LEU A 201 -31.53 -7.73 -14.77
C LEU A 201 -31.24 -9.24 -14.62
N ALA A 202 -31.88 -9.92 -13.66
CA ALA A 202 -31.77 -11.37 -13.52
C ALA A 202 -32.36 -12.14 -14.72
N ALA A 203 -33.39 -11.58 -15.38
CA ALA A 203 -34.02 -12.17 -16.55
C ALA A 203 -33.26 -11.94 -17.87
N ALA A 204 -32.19 -11.13 -17.89
CA ALA A 204 -31.47 -10.78 -19.12
C ALA A 204 -30.66 -11.93 -19.74
N GLY A 205 -30.28 -12.93 -18.94
CA GLY A 205 -29.53 -14.11 -19.41
C GLY A 205 -28.07 -13.82 -19.77
N ASP A 206 -27.47 -14.76 -20.50
CA ASP A 206 -26.04 -14.89 -20.82
C ASP A 206 -25.75 -14.99 -22.34
N ASP A 207 -26.74 -14.76 -23.20
CA ASP A 207 -26.61 -14.74 -24.67
C ASP A 207 -25.98 -13.40 -25.13
N TYR A 208 -24.67 -13.28 -24.93
CA TYR A 208 -23.89 -12.08 -25.27
C TYR A 208 -23.56 -12.03 -26.77
N PRO A 209 -23.54 -10.84 -27.41
CA PRO A 209 -23.01 -10.70 -28.76
C PRO A 209 -21.50 -10.99 -28.77
N ASP A 210 -21.00 -11.80 -29.71
CA ASP A 210 -19.59 -12.23 -29.82
C ASP A 210 -18.59 -11.08 -29.58
N ALA A 211 -18.82 -9.92 -30.22
CA ALA A 211 -17.94 -8.75 -30.15
C ALA A 211 -17.93 -8.01 -28.78
N ILE A 212 -18.91 -8.30 -27.92
CA ILE A 212 -18.94 -7.86 -26.52
C ILE A 212 -18.25 -8.91 -25.64
N GLU A 213 -18.58 -10.19 -25.83
CA GLU A 213 -17.98 -11.30 -25.08
C GLU A 213 -16.45 -11.33 -25.27
N ASP A 214 -15.96 -11.57 -26.49
CA ASP A 214 -14.54 -11.67 -26.87
C ASP A 214 -13.66 -10.54 -26.29
N ARG A 215 -14.24 -9.33 -26.17
CA ARG A 215 -13.53 -8.11 -25.77
C ARG A 215 -13.60 -7.83 -24.27
N TYR A 216 -14.73 -8.13 -23.64
CA TYR A 216 -15.00 -7.73 -22.26
C TYR A 216 -15.02 -8.90 -21.27
N THR A 217 -14.75 -10.14 -21.70
CA THR A 217 -14.33 -11.26 -20.83
C THR A 217 -12.80 -11.47 -20.81
N GLN A 218 -12.04 -10.74 -21.65
CA GLN A 218 -10.58 -10.87 -21.77
C GLN A 218 -9.84 -10.74 -20.43
N LEU A 219 -8.94 -11.70 -20.17
CA LEU A 219 -7.96 -11.67 -19.08
C LEU A 219 -6.56 -12.01 -19.63
N PRO A 220 -5.47 -11.49 -19.06
CA PRO A 220 -4.12 -11.89 -19.44
C PRO A 220 -3.76 -13.27 -18.89
N ASP A 221 -2.90 -14.02 -19.58
CA ASP A 221 -2.40 -15.35 -19.18
C ASP A 221 -1.70 -15.37 -17.80
N SER A 222 -1.29 -14.20 -17.29
CA SER A 222 -0.73 -14.03 -15.94
C SER A 222 -1.78 -14.03 -14.83
N THR A 223 -3.08 -13.97 -15.15
CA THR A 223 -4.16 -13.95 -14.15
C THR A 223 -4.18 -15.26 -13.37
N PRO A 224 -3.94 -15.26 -12.04
CA PRO A 224 -3.80 -16.49 -11.30
C PRO A 224 -5.12 -17.30 -11.24
N ASP A 225 -5.09 -18.58 -11.59
CA ASP A 225 -6.26 -19.48 -11.49
C ASP A 225 -6.94 -19.49 -10.11
N ARG A 226 -6.21 -19.07 -9.04
CA ARG A 226 -6.78 -18.95 -7.68
C ARG A 226 -7.98 -18.02 -7.66
N LEU A 227 -7.96 -16.94 -8.46
CA LEU A 227 -9.04 -15.96 -8.53
C LEU A 227 -10.30 -16.54 -9.19
N GLY A 228 -10.16 -17.26 -10.30
CA GLY A 228 -11.28 -17.91 -10.99
C GLY A 228 -11.96 -18.98 -10.15
N ARG A 229 -11.18 -19.89 -9.55
CA ARG A 229 -11.72 -20.94 -8.65
C ARG A 229 -12.37 -20.38 -7.38
N PHE A 230 -11.88 -19.25 -6.88
CA PHE A 230 -12.45 -18.57 -5.73
C PHE A 230 -13.78 -17.90 -6.07
N THR A 231 -13.85 -17.24 -7.22
CA THR A 231 -15.07 -16.60 -7.71
C THR A 231 -16.16 -17.65 -7.96
N ASP A 232 -15.84 -18.73 -8.69
CA ASP A 232 -16.70 -19.90 -8.91
C ASP A 232 -17.31 -20.43 -7.59
N GLN A 233 -16.49 -20.68 -6.57
CA GLN A 233 -16.94 -21.14 -5.25
C GLN A 233 -17.82 -20.13 -4.50
N MET A 234 -17.55 -18.84 -4.64
CA MET A 234 -18.35 -17.76 -4.02
C MET A 234 -19.71 -17.60 -4.70
N THR A 235 -19.75 -17.79 -6.01
CA THR A 235 -20.94 -17.57 -6.83
C THR A 235 -21.77 -18.84 -7.06
N ASP A 236 -21.37 -19.99 -6.48
CA ASP A 236 -22.08 -21.26 -6.55
C ASP A 236 -23.59 -21.12 -6.22
N GLY A 237 -24.42 -21.66 -7.09
CA GLY A 237 -25.88 -21.53 -7.03
C GLY A 237 -26.43 -20.13 -7.35
N ALA A 238 -25.67 -19.22 -7.96
CA ALA A 238 -26.24 -18.04 -8.62
C ALA A 238 -26.97 -18.47 -9.90
N GLY A 239 -28.22 -18.00 -10.08
CA GLY A 239 -29.08 -18.38 -11.20
C GLY A 239 -28.95 -17.51 -12.45
N SER A 240 -28.21 -16.40 -12.37
CA SER A 240 -28.07 -15.42 -13.45
C SER A 240 -26.77 -14.60 -13.33
N PRO A 241 -26.25 -14.00 -14.42
CA PRO A 241 -25.11 -13.08 -14.36
C PRO A 241 -25.30 -11.90 -13.39
N TYR A 242 -26.55 -11.46 -13.19
CA TYR A 242 -26.88 -10.40 -12.23
C TYR A 242 -26.66 -10.87 -10.78
N GLU A 243 -27.12 -12.07 -10.44
CA GLU A 243 -26.88 -12.66 -9.11
C GLU A 243 -25.39 -12.90 -8.86
N THR A 244 -24.63 -13.30 -9.89
CA THR A 244 -23.17 -13.44 -9.82
C THR A 244 -22.51 -12.09 -9.53
N ALA A 245 -22.87 -11.03 -10.26
CA ALA A 245 -22.35 -9.68 -10.02
C ALA A 245 -22.69 -9.16 -8.61
N ALA A 246 -23.95 -9.26 -8.21
CA ALA A 246 -24.41 -8.82 -6.89
C ALA A 246 -23.83 -9.67 -5.74
N ARG A 247 -23.35 -10.90 -5.97
CA ARG A 247 -22.61 -11.69 -4.97
C ARG A 247 -21.16 -11.23 -4.84
N ILE A 248 -20.49 -11.00 -5.96
CA ILE A 248 -19.10 -10.50 -6.00
C ILE A 248 -19.00 -9.13 -5.32
N GLU A 249 -19.92 -8.23 -5.66
CA GLU A 249 -20.05 -6.89 -5.07
C GLU A 249 -20.19 -6.95 -3.53
N ARG A 250 -21.25 -7.61 -3.04
CA ARG A 250 -21.49 -7.75 -1.59
C ARG A 250 -20.35 -8.47 -0.86
N TRP A 251 -19.61 -9.37 -1.52
CA TRP A 251 -18.43 -9.98 -0.92
C TRP A 251 -17.27 -8.99 -0.79
N LEU A 252 -17.02 -8.18 -1.82
CA LEU A 252 -15.99 -7.14 -1.79
C LEU A 252 -16.32 -6.08 -0.73
N GLU A 253 -17.55 -5.55 -0.73
CA GLU A 253 -18.01 -4.59 0.27
C GLU A 253 -17.97 -5.14 1.70
N GLY A 254 -18.32 -6.41 1.88
CA GLY A 254 -18.43 -7.04 3.20
C GLY A 254 -17.11 -7.54 3.80
N ASN A 255 -16.05 -7.71 3.00
CA ASN A 255 -14.80 -8.34 3.44
C ASN A 255 -13.52 -7.52 3.16
N LYS A 256 -13.64 -6.31 2.57
CA LYS A 256 -12.52 -5.41 2.31
C LYS A 256 -12.87 -3.99 2.75
N SER A 257 -11.94 -3.32 3.43
CA SER A 257 -12.15 -1.94 3.89
C SER A 257 -11.71 -0.91 2.85
N TYR A 258 -12.32 0.28 2.86
CA TYR A 258 -11.88 1.41 2.06
C TYR A 258 -10.77 2.22 2.76
N SER A 259 -9.61 2.35 2.12
CA SER A 259 -8.47 3.13 2.60
C SER A 259 -7.65 3.69 1.45
N LEU A 260 -7.33 4.98 1.53
CA LEU A 260 -6.37 5.65 0.62
C LEU A 260 -4.90 5.41 1.03
N ASN A 261 -4.65 4.84 2.21
CA ASN A 261 -3.32 4.64 2.79
C ASN A 261 -2.99 3.14 2.83
N VAL A 262 -2.72 2.56 1.66
CA VAL A 262 -2.47 1.12 1.51
C VAL A 262 -1.14 0.87 0.80
N SER A 263 -0.41 -0.14 1.27
CA SER A 263 0.84 -0.58 0.66
C SER A 263 0.55 -1.56 -0.48
N ASP A 264 1.15 -1.33 -1.65
CA ASP A 264 1.15 -2.30 -2.75
C ASP A 264 1.95 -3.55 -2.33
N PRO A 265 1.37 -4.77 -2.34
CA PRO A 265 2.09 -6.00 -2.03
C PRO A 265 3.14 -6.38 -3.10
N GLY A 266 3.13 -5.75 -4.27
CA GLY A 266 4.13 -5.93 -5.33
C GLY A 266 4.05 -7.28 -6.04
N GLY A 267 2.86 -7.87 -6.11
CA GLY A 267 2.59 -9.11 -6.84
C GLY A 267 2.25 -8.88 -8.32
N ASP A 268 2.12 -9.99 -9.05
CA ASP A 268 1.94 -9.97 -10.52
C ASP A 268 0.48 -9.73 -10.96
N SER A 269 -0.49 -9.60 -10.04
CA SER A 269 -1.91 -9.47 -10.38
C SER A 269 -2.70 -8.69 -9.32
N VAL A 270 -2.92 -7.41 -9.59
CA VAL A 270 -3.66 -6.45 -8.73
C VAL A 270 -4.96 -7.02 -8.19
N ALA A 271 -5.80 -7.61 -9.04
CA ALA A 271 -7.08 -8.19 -8.63
C ALA A 271 -6.91 -9.38 -7.69
N SER A 272 -5.93 -10.24 -7.97
CA SER A 272 -5.67 -11.41 -7.14
C SER A 272 -5.09 -11.01 -5.79
N ASP A 273 -4.17 -10.03 -5.77
CA ASP A 273 -3.47 -9.63 -4.56
C ASP A 273 -4.41 -8.84 -3.64
N PHE A 274 -5.30 -8.00 -4.19
CA PHE A 274 -6.36 -7.37 -3.39
C PHE A 274 -7.32 -8.40 -2.78
N VAL A 275 -7.74 -9.41 -3.53
CA VAL A 275 -8.70 -10.42 -3.06
C VAL A 275 -8.11 -11.31 -1.95
N PHE A 276 -6.84 -11.72 -2.03
CA PHE A 276 -6.27 -12.70 -1.10
C PHE A 276 -5.25 -12.15 -0.09
N ASP A 277 -4.54 -11.07 -0.42
CA ASP A 277 -3.32 -10.65 0.28
C ASP A 277 -3.40 -9.22 0.86
N MET A 278 -4.49 -8.48 0.59
CA MET A 278 -4.79 -7.15 1.16
C MET A 278 -6.12 -7.14 1.93
N ASP A 279 -6.17 -6.46 3.08
CA ASP A 279 -7.42 -6.27 3.86
C ASP A 279 -8.16 -4.96 3.51
N GLU A 280 -7.46 -3.99 2.91
CA GLU A 280 -7.97 -2.65 2.61
C GLU A 280 -7.45 -2.12 1.26
N GLY A 281 -8.19 -1.22 0.63
CA GLY A 281 -7.84 -0.60 -0.66
C GLY A 281 -8.73 0.59 -1.02
N TYR A 282 -8.49 1.22 -2.17
CA TYR A 282 -9.33 2.29 -2.70
C TYR A 282 -10.00 1.86 -4.02
N CYS A 283 -10.86 2.72 -4.58
CA CYS A 283 -11.80 2.39 -5.66
C CYS A 283 -11.19 1.67 -6.88
N GLU A 284 -9.96 2.02 -7.28
CA GLU A 284 -9.27 1.34 -8.39
C GLU A 284 -9.07 -0.17 -8.12
N TYR A 285 -8.73 -0.56 -6.88
CA TYR A 285 -8.57 -1.97 -6.49
C TYR A 285 -9.91 -2.72 -6.46
N PHE A 286 -10.94 -2.11 -5.85
CA PHE A 286 -12.29 -2.68 -5.78
C PHE A 286 -12.88 -2.92 -7.18
N ALA A 287 -12.89 -1.88 -8.02
CA ALA A 287 -13.44 -1.96 -9.38
C ALA A 287 -12.62 -2.90 -10.27
N THR A 288 -11.28 -2.89 -10.18
CA THR A 288 -10.43 -3.85 -10.91
C THR A 288 -10.75 -5.28 -10.50
N SER A 289 -10.84 -5.54 -9.19
CA SER A 289 -11.09 -6.89 -8.68
C SER A 289 -12.46 -7.42 -9.08
N MET A 290 -13.51 -6.61 -8.97
CA MET A 290 -14.85 -7.01 -9.42
C MET A 290 -14.89 -7.29 -10.92
N VAL A 291 -14.30 -6.44 -11.78
CA VAL A 291 -14.26 -6.72 -13.22
C VAL A 291 -13.49 -8.01 -13.49
N THR A 292 -12.30 -8.20 -12.91
CA THR A 292 -11.50 -9.41 -13.12
C THR A 292 -12.25 -10.66 -12.64
N MET A 293 -12.89 -10.62 -11.47
CA MET A 293 -13.71 -11.72 -10.96
C MET A 293 -14.87 -12.05 -11.92
N LEU A 294 -15.65 -11.06 -12.36
CA LEU A 294 -16.73 -11.23 -13.34
C LEU A 294 -16.23 -11.89 -14.64
N ARG A 295 -15.08 -11.43 -15.15
CA ARG A 295 -14.46 -12.00 -16.35
C ARG A 295 -14.00 -13.44 -16.19
N THR A 296 -13.63 -13.89 -14.98
CA THR A 296 -13.35 -15.32 -14.74
C THR A 296 -14.61 -16.20 -14.79
N GLN A 297 -15.80 -15.61 -14.80
CA GLN A 297 -17.10 -16.27 -14.91
C GLN A 297 -17.75 -16.03 -16.29
N ASP A 298 -16.95 -15.61 -17.29
CA ASP A 298 -17.38 -15.26 -18.65
C ASP A 298 -18.45 -14.14 -18.71
N ILE A 299 -18.56 -13.30 -17.68
CA ILE A 299 -19.49 -12.16 -17.65
C ILE A 299 -18.79 -10.91 -18.22
N PRO A 300 -19.29 -10.29 -19.32
CA PRO A 300 -18.66 -9.13 -19.92
C PRO A 300 -18.77 -7.90 -19.00
N ALA A 301 -17.62 -7.45 -18.50
CA ALA A 301 -17.52 -6.36 -17.54
C ALA A 301 -16.38 -5.40 -17.92
N ARG A 302 -16.48 -4.14 -17.51
CA ARG A 302 -15.47 -3.12 -17.84
C ARG A 302 -15.19 -2.14 -16.69
N TYR A 303 -13.95 -1.69 -16.63
CA TYR A 303 -13.47 -0.69 -15.67
C TYR A 303 -13.83 0.71 -16.14
N VAL A 304 -14.35 1.55 -15.23
CA VAL A 304 -14.91 2.87 -15.54
C VAL A 304 -14.36 3.90 -14.57
N VAL A 305 -14.09 5.10 -15.08
CA VAL A 305 -13.57 6.23 -14.29
C VAL A 305 -14.38 7.50 -14.52
N GLY A 306 -14.38 8.35 -13.50
CA GLY A 306 -15.08 9.62 -13.51
C GLY A 306 -15.14 10.20 -12.11
N TYR A 307 -16.33 10.58 -11.69
CA TYR A 307 -16.59 11.12 -10.35
C TYR A 307 -17.85 10.52 -9.72
N SER A 308 -17.84 10.35 -8.39
CA SER A 308 -19.05 10.16 -7.56
C SER A 308 -19.96 11.40 -7.62
N THR A 309 -21.12 11.36 -6.98
CA THR A 309 -22.20 12.33 -7.22
C THR A 309 -21.83 13.80 -6.94
N GLY A 310 -20.92 14.03 -5.99
CA GLY A 310 -20.57 15.35 -5.47
C GLY A 310 -21.55 15.87 -4.41
N GLN A 311 -21.20 17.00 -3.80
CA GLN A 311 -21.95 17.61 -2.71
C GLN A 311 -23.21 18.34 -3.24
N PRO A 312 -24.43 18.12 -2.71
CA PRO A 312 -25.56 18.98 -2.99
C PRO A 312 -25.34 20.37 -2.37
N THR A 313 -25.27 21.41 -3.22
CA THR A 313 -24.99 22.80 -2.79
C THR A 313 -26.13 23.78 -3.10
N GLY A 314 -27.23 23.29 -3.65
CA GLY A 314 -28.44 24.06 -3.94
C GLY A 314 -29.57 23.17 -4.45
N GLU A 315 -30.75 23.74 -4.67
CA GLU A 315 -31.85 23.02 -5.32
C GLU A 315 -31.38 22.54 -6.70
N ASN A 316 -31.44 21.22 -6.94
CA ASN A 316 -30.98 20.57 -8.17
C ASN A 316 -29.53 20.94 -8.57
N THR A 317 -28.65 21.25 -7.61
CA THR A 317 -27.28 21.72 -7.88
C THR A 317 -26.24 20.93 -7.09
N TYR A 318 -25.30 20.31 -7.79
CA TYR A 318 -24.22 19.48 -7.24
C TYR A 318 -22.86 20.11 -7.52
N THR A 319 -21.99 20.19 -6.50
CA THR A 319 -20.60 20.63 -6.62
C THR A 319 -19.69 19.41 -6.54
N VAL A 320 -19.01 19.11 -7.65
CA VAL A 320 -18.09 17.97 -7.75
C VAL A 320 -16.65 18.45 -7.62
N ARG A 321 -15.89 17.81 -6.75
CA ARG A 321 -14.53 18.20 -6.31
C ARG A 321 -13.51 17.15 -6.74
N GLY A 322 -12.22 17.49 -6.63
CA GLY A 322 -11.13 16.55 -6.86
C GLY A 322 -11.26 15.26 -6.04
N MET A 323 -11.69 15.39 -4.78
CA MET A 323 -11.92 14.28 -3.85
C MET A 323 -13.06 13.32 -4.24
N ASN A 324 -13.90 13.71 -5.20
CA ASN A 324 -14.98 12.87 -5.70
C ASN A 324 -14.54 12.02 -6.91
N ALA A 325 -13.27 12.10 -7.34
CA ALA A 325 -12.75 11.30 -8.44
C ALA A 325 -12.83 9.81 -8.07
N HIS A 326 -13.47 9.00 -8.91
CA HIS A 326 -13.89 7.65 -8.54
C HIS A 326 -13.81 6.65 -9.69
N ALA A 327 -13.64 5.37 -9.34
CA ALA A 327 -13.59 4.25 -10.27
C ALA A 327 -14.63 3.20 -9.88
N TRP A 328 -15.32 2.63 -10.86
CA TRP A 328 -16.41 1.68 -10.68
C TRP A 328 -16.51 0.70 -11.86
N VAL A 329 -17.54 -0.14 -11.85
CA VAL A 329 -17.75 -1.21 -12.82
C VAL A 329 -18.98 -0.95 -13.69
N GLU A 330 -18.90 -1.28 -14.97
CA GLU A 330 -20.09 -1.48 -15.80
C GLU A 330 -20.15 -2.95 -16.24
N VAL A 331 -21.28 -3.60 -16.02
CA VAL A 331 -21.57 -5.01 -16.38
C VAL A 331 -22.56 -5.03 -17.54
N TYR A 332 -22.32 -5.85 -18.57
CA TYR A 332 -23.20 -5.95 -19.72
C TYR A 332 -24.28 -7.02 -19.52
N PHE A 333 -25.53 -6.65 -19.75
CA PHE A 333 -26.67 -7.57 -19.75
C PHE A 333 -27.31 -7.59 -21.15
N PRO A 334 -27.65 -8.75 -21.72
CA PRO A 334 -28.34 -8.83 -23.00
C PRO A 334 -29.65 -8.03 -22.99
N ASP A 335 -29.98 -7.43 -24.14
CA ASP A 335 -31.07 -6.45 -24.35
C ASP A 335 -31.07 -5.18 -23.47
N VAL A 336 -30.55 -5.18 -22.26
CA VAL A 336 -30.43 -4.03 -21.36
C VAL A 336 -29.22 -3.15 -21.71
N GLY A 337 -28.09 -3.77 -22.04
CA GLY A 337 -26.79 -3.14 -22.22
C GLY A 337 -26.01 -3.02 -20.91
N TRP A 338 -25.06 -2.08 -20.87
CA TRP A 338 -24.21 -1.84 -19.71
C TRP A 338 -24.98 -1.19 -18.55
N VAL A 339 -24.80 -1.75 -17.35
CA VAL A 339 -25.39 -1.31 -16.08
C VAL A 339 -24.26 -1.04 -15.08
N GLN A 340 -24.39 0.02 -14.29
CA GLN A 340 -23.40 0.44 -13.30
C GLN A 340 -23.45 -0.45 -12.05
N PHE A 341 -22.27 -0.81 -11.53
CA PHE A 341 -22.01 -1.43 -10.23
C PHE A 341 -20.83 -0.71 -9.56
N ASP A 342 -20.86 -0.53 -8.24
CA ASP A 342 -19.79 0.11 -7.45
C ASP A 342 -19.41 -0.78 -6.26
N PRO A 343 -18.40 -1.67 -6.40
CA PRO A 343 -17.98 -2.57 -5.33
C PRO A 343 -17.25 -1.87 -4.17
N THR A 344 -17.16 -0.53 -4.19
CA THR A 344 -16.45 0.26 -3.17
C THR A 344 -17.39 0.53 -1.98
N PRO A 345 -17.04 0.17 -0.73
CA PRO A 345 -17.87 0.41 0.45
C PRO A 345 -18.37 1.87 0.56
N GLY A 346 -19.61 2.11 0.13
CA GLY A 346 -20.08 3.48 -0.15
C GLY A 346 -20.05 4.39 1.07
N ARG A 347 -20.33 3.85 2.26
CA ARG A 347 -20.26 4.58 3.55
C ARG A 347 -18.83 5.00 3.91
N GLU A 348 -17.86 4.12 3.74
CA GLU A 348 -16.46 4.41 4.11
C GLU A 348 -15.83 5.42 3.13
N ARG A 349 -16.15 5.31 1.82
CA ARG A 349 -15.79 6.33 0.82
C ARG A 349 -16.40 7.69 1.16
N MET A 350 -17.70 7.78 1.41
CA MET A 350 -18.35 9.05 1.76
C MET A 350 -17.77 9.67 3.05
N GLN A 351 -17.41 8.86 4.04
CA GLN A 351 -16.70 9.34 5.24
C GLN A 351 -15.33 9.93 4.88
N ALA A 352 -14.53 9.25 4.04
CA ALA A 352 -13.24 9.76 3.59
C ALA A 352 -13.37 11.07 2.76
N GLU A 353 -14.40 11.20 1.92
CA GLU A 353 -14.72 12.44 1.20
C GLU A 353 -15.09 13.58 2.18
N GLN A 354 -15.90 13.28 3.20
CA GLN A 354 -16.31 14.22 4.25
C GLN A 354 -15.14 14.66 5.15
N ASP A 355 -14.20 13.77 5.46
CA ASP A 355 -13.00 14.11 6.24
C ASP A 355 -12.02 14.98 5.44
N ALA A 356 -11.81 14.64 4.16
CA ALA A 356 -11.01 15.45 3.24
C ALA A 356 -11.56 16.87 3.06
N LEU A 357 -12.90 17.01 3.01
CA LEU A 357 -13.57 18.30 2.93
C LEU A 357 -13.37 19.14 4.21
N GLN A 358 -13.58 18.54 5.38
CA GLN A 358 -13.41 19.21 6.68
C GLN A 358 -11.96 19.66 6.91
N GLU A 359 -10.97 18.86 6.51
CA GLU A 359 -9.55 19.19 6.68
C GLU A 359 -9.15 20.46 5.90
N GLN A 360 -9.71 20.66 4.70
CA GLN A 360 -9.43 21.83 3.87
C GLN A 360 -10.36 23.02 4.15
N ASN A 361 -11.57 22.75 4.65
CA ASN A 361 -12.55 23.78 4.99
C ASN A 361 -13.33 23.38 6.27
N PRO A 362 -12.84 23.74 7.47
CA PRO A 362 -13.46 23.36 8.74
C PRO A 362 -14.87 23.95 8.96
N ASP A 363 -15.24 24.99 8.22
CA ASP A 363 -16.57 25.60 8.24
C ASP A 363 -17.50 25.04 7.13
N ALA A 364 -17.09 24.00 6.41
CA ALA A 364 -17.92 23.33 5.41
C ALA A 364 -19.14 22.66 6.06
N SER A 365 -20.29 22.77 5.40
CA SER A 365 -21.44 21.91 5.70
C SER A 365 -21.08 20.45 5.46
N SER A 366 -21.64 19.57 6.29
CA SER A 366 -21.57 18.12 6.14
C SER A 366 -21.95 17.66 4.73
N TYR A 367 -21.29 16.60 4.28
CA TYR A 367 -21.53 15.92 3.02
C TYR A 367 -22.71 14.94 3.18
N GLU A 368 -23.87 15.48 3.58
CA GLU A 368 -25.12 14.75 3.77
C GLU A 368 -25.81 14.54 2.41
N HIS A 369 -25.51 13.43 1.74
CA HIS A 369 -26.17 13.04 0.50
C HIS A 369 -26.47 11.54 0.43
N THR A 370 -27.44 11.17 -0.41
CA THR A 370 -27.81 9.78 -0.67
C THR A 370 -27.30 9.36 -2.04
N GLU A 371 -26.28 8.50 -2.08
CA GLU A 371 -25.74 7.96 -3.33
C GLU A 371 -26.45 6.66 -3.75
N THR A 372 -26.51 6.42 -5.06
CA THR A 372 -26.92 5.13 -5.66
C THR A 372 -25.73 4.59 -6.43
N GLY A 373 -25.00 3.63 -5.86
CA GLY A 373 -23.86 2.98 -6.52
C GLY A 373 -24.31 1.94 -7.53
N SER A 374 -25.14 1.00 -7.07
CA SER A 374 -25.52 -0.23 -7.80
C SER A 374 -27.04 -0.43 -7.85
N PRO A 375 -27.56 -1.37 -8.67
CA PRO A 375 -29.01 -1.58 -8.84
C PRO A 375 -29.65 -2.08 -7.55
N GLY A 376 -30.57 -1.29 -6.99
CA GLY A 376 -31.21 -1.57 -5.70
C GLY A 376 -30.49 -1.00 -4.47
N GLU A 377 -29.28 -0.47 -4.61
CA GLU A 377 -28.48 0.03 -3.49
C GLU A 377 -28.59 1.54 -3.28
N ARG A 378 -28.64 1.94 -2.01
CA ARG A 378 -28.57 3.34 -1.57
C ARG A 378 -27.71 3.44 -0.33
N PHE A 379 -26.86 4.46 -0.30
CA PHE A 379 -26.02 4.77 0.85
C PHE A 379 -26.38 6.15 1.39
N SER A 380 -26.45 6.28 2.72
CA SER A 380 -26.63 7.55 3.42
C SER A 380 -25.73 7.58 4.67
N PRO A 381 -25.11 8.72 5.03
CA PRO A 381 -24.29 8.84 6.24
C PRO A 381 -25.03 8.47 7.55
N ASP A 382 -26.34 8.70 7.61
CA ASP A 382 -27.14 8.56 8.84
C ASP A 382 -27.76 7.15 9.06
N GLU A 383 -27.69 6.23 8.09
CA GLU A 383 -28.32 4.91 8.24
C GLU A 383 -27.46 3.93 9.05
N SER A 384 -27.71 3.91 10.36
CA SER A 384 -27.24 2.85 11.26
C SER A 384 -28.12 1.60 11.13
N GLY A 385 -27.60 0.60 10.41
CA GLY A 385 -28.02 -0.80 10.52
C GLY A 385 -29.32 -1.21 9.81
N SER A 386 -29.23 -1.53 8.52
CA SER A 386 -29.88 -2.71 7.94
C SER A 386 -29.25 -3.06 6.59
N VAL A 387 -28.81 -4.30 6.40
CA VAL A 387 -28.81 -4.90 5.06
C VAL A 387 -30.25 -5.30 4.80
N ALA A 388 -30.84 -4.84 3.71
CA ALA A 388 -32.21 -5.22 3.37
C ALA A 388 -32.24 -6.70 2.92
N GLU A 389 -32.45 -7.62 3.86
CA GLU A 389 -33.00 -8.92 3.51
C GLU A 389 -34.36 -8.70 2.82
N PRO A 390 -34.65 -9.37 1.70
CA PRO A 390 -35.97 -9.31 1.09
C PRO A 390 -36.97 -9.98 2.04
N THR A 391 -37.83 -9.16 2.67
CA THR A 391 -38.98 -9.65 3.44
C THR A 391 -39.81 -10.60 2.58
N PRO A 392 -40.07 -11.84 3.03
CA PRO A 392 -41.10 -12.67 2.43
C PRO A 392 -42.45 -11.97 2.56
N GLU A 393 -43.19 -11.84 1.47
CA GLU A 393 -44.53 -11.24 1.51
C GLU A 393 -45.48 -12.14 2.34
N ASP A 394 -46.20 -11.51 3.26
CA ASP A 394 -47.10 -12.16 4.23
C ASP A 394 -48.42 -12.56 3.53
N ASP A 395 -48.45 -13.77 3.00
CA ASP A 395 -49.55 -14.31 2.19
C ASP A 395 -50.76 -14.71 3.08
N GLN A 396 -51.54 -13.71 3.52
CA GLN A 396 -52.82 -13.90 4.22
C GLN A 396 -54.00 -13.40 3.38
N ASP A 397 -54.62 -14.31 2.62
CA ASP A 397 -55.99 -14.78 2.92
C ASP A 397 -56.57 -15.70 1.82
N GLN A 398 -56.89 -16.96 2.19
CA GLN A 398 -58.16 -17.60 1.76
C GLN A 398 -58.54 -18.86 2.56
N ASN A 399 -59.19 -18.61 3.70
CA ASN A 399 -60.32 -19.36 4.28
C ASN A 399 -60.80 -20.67 3.58
N GLY A 400 -60.81 -21.80 4.30
CA GLY A 400 -61.19 -23.10 3.71
C GLY A 400 -61.49 -24.30 4.64
N ASN A 401 -62.15 -24.08 5.79
CA ASN A 401 -63.01 -25.04 6.54
C ASN A 401 -62.90 -26.57 6.26
N ASP A 402 -62.43 -27.37 7.23
CA ASP A 402 -63.21 -28.46 7.89
C ASP A 402 -62.44 -29.14 9.05
N GLY A 403 -63.16 -29.71 10.01
CA GLY A 403 -62.62 -30.40 11.19
C GLY A 403 -62.73 -31.93 11.14
N PRO A 404 -62.87 -32.62 12.29
CA PRO A 404 -61.74 -33.25 12.99
C PRO A 404 -61.83 -34.79 13.08
N ASP A 405 -60.79 -35.41 13.66
CA ASP A 405 -60.66 -36.75 14.31
C ASP A 405 -59.31 -37.40 13.88
N THR A 406 -58.60 -38.32 14.54
CA THR A 406 -58.53 -38.96 15.87
C THR A 406 -57.32 -39.93 15.83
N ASP A 407 -56.61 -40.08 16.95
CA ASP A 407 -56.10 -41.36 17.51
C ASP A 407 -54.94 -42.19 16.88
N ASP A 408 -54.14 -42.73 17.83
CA ASP A 408 -53.21 -43.89 17.88
C ASP A 408 -52.48 -44.49 16.65
N GLY A 409 -51.29 -45.09 16.88
CA GLY A 409 -50.56 -45.82 15.84
C GLY A 409 -49.11 -46.23 16.11
N SER A 410 -48.86 -46.97 17.19
CA SER A 410 -47.58 -47.69 17.44
C SER A 410 -47.04 -48.48 16.23
N GLY A 411 -45.71 -48.49 16.04
CA GLY A 411 -45.02 -49.28 15.01
C GLY A 411 -43.57 -49.63 15.38
N ASN A 412 -43.38 -50.75 16.10
CA ASN A 412 -42.06 -51.26 16.51
C ASN A 412 -41.65 -52.44 15.63
N GLU A 413 -40.52 -52.35 14.92
CA GLU A 413 -39.82 -53.49 14.30
C GLU A 413 -38.32 -53.51 14.64
N THR A 414 -37.69 -54.68 14.49
CA THR A 414 -36.57 -55.11 15.34
C THR A 414 -35.47 -55.83 14.54
N ASP A 415 -34.20 -55.64 14.95
CA ASP A 415 -33.09 -56.62 14.85
C ASP A 415 -32.52 -56.92 13.44
N PRO A 416 -31.38 -57.63 13.26
CA PRO A 416 -30.18 -57.78 14.12
C PRO A 416 -28.81 -57.50 13.44
N GLY A 417 -27.81 -57.16 14.26
CA GLY A 417 -26.59 -57.97 14.42
C GLY A 417 -25.42 -57.89 13.41
N GLY A 418 -24.20 -57.71 13.94
CA GLY A 418 -22.94 -57.83 13.19
C GLY A 418 -21.68 -57.75 14.07
N ASN A 419 -21.31 -58.83 14.75
CA ASN A 419 -20.07 -58.91 15.55
C ASN A 419 -18.81 -59.08 14.67
N GLY A 420 -17.69 -58.49 15.10
CA GLY A 420 -16.34 -58.75 14.61
C GLY A 420 -15.31 -58.67 15.73
N ASP A 421 -14.73 -59.82 16.11
CA ASP A 421 -13.71 -60.01 17.15
C ASP A 421 -12.28 -59.64 16.67
N GLY A 422 -11.37 -59.31 17.59
CA GLY A 422 -10.02 -58.80 17.31
C GLY A 422 -9.09 -58.69 18.54
N SER A 423 -9.11 -59.70 19.40
CA SER A 423 -8.33 -59.90 20.66
C SER A 423 -6.86 -59.42 20.75
N GLY A 424 -6.44 -59.04 21.98
CA GLY A 424 -5.05 -59.11 22.51
C GLY A 424 -4.47 -57.80 23.09
N ASP A 425 -3.79 -57.77 24.25
CA ASP A 425 -3.57 -58.80 25.28
C ASP A 425 -3.06 -58.19 26.62
N GLU A 426 -3.29 -58.88 27.75
CA GLU A 426 -2.64 -58.82 29.11
C GLU A 426 -2.25 -57.46 29.78
N THR A 427 -2.40 -57.22 31.10
CA THR A 427 -2.19 -58.09 32.28
C THR A 427 -3.17 -57.88 33.46
N ASP A 428 -3.19 -58.87 34.38
CA ASP A 428 -4.17 -59.19 35.45
C ASP A 428 -3.79 -58.73 36.90
N ASP A 429 -4.57 -59.14 37.91
CA ASP A 429 -4.50 -59.00 39.39
C ASP A 429 -5.00 -57.64 39.99
N GLY A 430 -5.91 -57.50 40.97
CA GLY A 430 -6.69 -58.36 41.89
C GLY A 430 -6.86 -57.63 43.26
N GLN A 431 -7.96 -57.64 44.05
CA GLN A 431 -9.25 -58.36 44.06
C GLN A 431 -10.33 -57.56 44.87
N ASP A 432 -11.61 -57.81 44.56
CA ASP A 432 -12.92 -57.55 45.25
C ASP A 432 -12.95 -57.67 46.82
N PRO A 433 -13.95 -57.15 47.61
CA PRO A 433 -15.22 -56.44 47.26
C PRO A 433 -15.57 -55.14 48.02
N GLY A 434 -16.48 -54.33 47.46
CA GLY A 434 -17.22 -53.34 48.25
C GLY A 434 -18.16 -52.39 47.49
N ARG A 435 -19.43 -52.78 47.32
CA ARG A 435 -20.61 -51.97 46.90
C ARG A 435 -20.35 -50.92 45.80
N ASP A 436 -20.77 -51.27 44.59
CA ASP A 436 -21.22 -50.28 43.61
C ASP A 436 -22.52 -49.61 44.10
N ASP A 437 -22.38 -48.48 44.79
CA ASP A 437 -23.41 -47.43 44.81
C ASP A 437 -23.08 -46.47 43.65
N SER A 438 -23.49 -46.83 42.43
CA SER A 438 -23.34 -46.00 41.22
C SER A 438 -24.21 -44.75 41.33
N VAL A 439 -23.64 -43.70 41.93
CA VAL A 439 -24.31 -42.42 42.18
C VAL A 439 -24.05 -41.47 41.01
N GLY A 440 -25.09 -41.25 40.19
CA GLY A 440 -25.02 -40.45 38.96
C GLY A 440 -24.28 -39.12 39.11
N SER A 441 -23.20 -39.00 38.36
CA SER A 441 -22.41 -37.78 38.19
C SER A 441 -22.95 -36.98 37.03
N TYR A 442 -23.25 -35.69 37.23
CA TYR A 442 -23.56 -34.81 36.12
C TYR A 442 -22.34 -34.66 35.23
N GLU A 443 -22.49 -34.89 33.93
CA GLU A 443 -21.50 -34.50 32.93
C GLU A 443 -21.81 -33.08 32.44
N VAL A 444 -20.75 -32.31 32.17
CA VAL A 444 -20.86 -30.91 31.75
C VAL A 444 -20.02 -30.71 30.51
N ALA A 445 -20.62 -30.20 29.45
CA ALA A 445 -19.96 -29.82 28.20
C ALA A 445 -20.33 -28.40 27.80
N LEU A 446 -19.42 -27.71 27.10
CA LEU A 446 -19.74 -26.47 26.38
C LEU A 446 -19.97 -26.82 24.91
N SER A 447 -20.87 -26.10 24.25
CA SER A 447 -21.04 -26.15 22.79
C SER A 447 -19.77 -25.72 22.06
N ASP A 448 -19.14 -24.64 22.56
CA ASP A 448 -18.05 -23.94 21.90
C ASP A 448 -16.88 -23.68 22.86
N ARG A 449 -15.75 -23.19 22.32
CA ARG A 449 -14.63 -22.71 23.14
C ARG A 449 -15.02 -21.41 23.85
N PRO A 450 -14.74 -21.24 25.15
CA PRO A 450 -15.13 -20.05 25.88
C PRO A 450 -14.22 -18.86 25.56
N VAL A 451 -14.75 -17.87 24.83
CA VAL A 451 -14.09 -16.59 24.54
C VAL A 451 -14.69 -15.49 25.43
N PRO A 452 -13.91 -14.60 26.07
CA PRO A 452 -14.44 -13.57 26.96
C PRO A 452 -15.55 -12.74 26.32
N GLY A 453 -16.64 -12.53 27.05
CA GLY A 453 -17.77 -11.71 26.59
C GLY A 453 -18.76 -12.40 25.66
N THR A 454 -18.45 -13.58 25.11
CA THR A 454 -19.42 -14.32 24.29
C THR A 454 -20.39 -15.09 25.17
N ASN A 455 -21.57 -15.38 24.61
CA ASN A 455 -22.51 -16.34 25.19
C ASN A 455 -22.13 -17.76 24.74
N VAL A 456 -22.02 -18.69 25.70
CA VAL A 456 -21.79 -20.11 25.42
C VAL A 456 -22.90 -20.96 26.02
N THR A 457 -23.30 -22.01 25.30
CA THR A 457 -24.32 -22.95 25.77
C THR A 457 -23.64 -24.05 26.59
N VAL A 458 -24.02 -24.16 27.85
CA VAL A 458 -23.63 -25.26 28.73
C VAL A 458 -24.67 -26.37 28.58
N ARG A 459 -24.25 -27.58 28.22
CA ARG A 459 -25.08 -28.79 28.29
C ARG A 459 -24.73 -29.59 29.54
N VAL A 460 -25.75 -29.96 30.30
CA VAL A 460 -25.65 -30.80 31.50
C VAL A 460 -26.47 -32.07 31.30
N THR A 461 -25.82 -33.21 31.46
CA THR A 461 -26.46 -34.54 31.40
C THR A 461 -26.28 -35.28 32.72
N ALA A 462 -27.24 -36.13 33.07
CA ALA A 462 -27.17 -37.07 34.18
C ALA A 462 -27.46 -38.47 33.65
N ASP A 463 -26.56 -39.43 33.90
CA ASP A 463 -26.69 -40.83 33.46
C ASP A 463 -27.05 -40.97 31.96
N GLY A 464 -26.44 -40.11 31.12
CA GLY A 464 -26.65 -40.05 29.67
C GLY A 464 -27.90 -39.29 29.20
N SER A 465 -28.76 -38.82 30.09
CA SER A 465 -29.99 -38.07 29.76
C SER A 465 -29.85 -36.57 30.05
N PRO A 466 -30.55 -35.66 29.32
CA PRO A 466 -30.59 -34.24 29.65
C PRO A 466 -31.06 -33.96 31.08
N ALA A 467 -30.35 -33.08 31.80
CA ALA A 467 -30.64 -32.76 33.19
C ALA A 467 -31.29 -31.37 33.31
N ALA A 468 -32.61 -31.32 33.37
CA ALA A 468 -33.40 -30.10 33.49
C ALA A 468 -33.53 -29.57 34.94
N GLY A 469 -33.71 -28.25 35.09
CA GLY A 469 -33.89 -27.58 36.39
C GLY A 469 -32.64 -27.57 37.28
N VAL A 470 -31.45 -27.66 36.68
CA VAL A 470 -30.16 -27.74 37.37
C VAL A 470 -29.46 -26.39 37.36
N VAL A 471 -29.11 -25.87 38.53
CA VAL A 471 -28.40 -24.58 38.65
C VAL A 471 -26.96 -24.71 38.16
N VAL A 472 -26.58 -23.89 37.19
CA VAL A 472 -25.22 -23.79 36.66
C VAL A 472 -24.60 -22.46 37.07
N LEU A 473 -23.32 -22.49 37.43
CA LEU A 473 -22.55 -21.33 37.87
C LEU A 473 -21.25 -21.19 37.09
N PHE A 474 -20.90 -19.98 36.70
CA PHE A 474 -19.61 -19.58 36.13
C PHE A 474 -18.79 -18.88 37.21
N ASN A 475 -17.62 -19.42 37.55
CA ASN A 475 -16.71 -18.89 38.59
C ASN A 475 -17.32 -18.72 40.00
N GLY A 476 -18.53 -19.25 40.23
CA GLY A 476 -19.28 -19.13 41.48
C GLY A 476 -20.56 -18.29 41.37
N ASP A 477 -20.75 -17.55 40.28
CA ASP A 477 -21.95 -16.77 39.99
C ASP A 477 -22.95 -17.59 39.16
N SER A 478 -24.22 -17.59 39.56
CA SER A 478 -25.28 -18.38 38.90
C SER A 478 -25.67 -17.77 37.56
N ILE A 479 -25.55 -18.55 36.47
CA ILE A 479 -25.99 -18.13 35.13
C ILE A 479 -27.44 -18.50 34.84
N GLY A 480 -28.00 -19.50 35.53
CA GLY A 480 -29.39 -19.92 35.38
C GLY A 480 -29.63 -21.36 35.83
N GLU A 481 -30.85 -21.83 35.60
CA GLU A 481 -31.22 -23.25 35.64
C GLU A 481 -31.31 -23.78 34.21
N THR A 482 -30.97 -25.06 34.02
CA THR A 482 -31.10 -25.73 32.71
C THR A 482 -32.56 -25.92 32.28
N ASP A 483 -32.81 -25.78 30.99
CA ASP A 483 -34.08 -26.06 30.32
C ASP A 483 -34.40 -27.57 30.24
N THR A 484 -35.50 -27.92 29.56
CA THR A 484 -35.93 -29.31 29.34
C THR A 484 -34.92 -30.15 28.54
N ASP A 485 -34.08 -29.52 27.74
CA ASP A 485 -33.04 -30.15 26.92
C ASP A 485 -31.68 -30.18 27.65
N GLY A 486 -31.67 -29.83 28.94
CA GLY A 486 -30.50 -29.84 29.81
C GLY A 486 -29.49 -28.74 29.47
N THR A 487 -29.93 -27.64 28.84
CA THR A 487 -29.05 -26.55 28.41
C THR A 487 -29.31 -25.24 29.13
N VAL A 488 -28.26 -24.41 29.25
CA VAL A 488 -28.35 -23.04 29.74
C VAL A 488 -27.28 -22.19 29.08
N ILE A 489 -27.63 -20.95 28.73
CA ILE A 489 -26.71 -20.00 28.07
C ILE A 489 -26.13 -19.07 29.14
N GLY A 490 -24.81 -18.86 29.11
CA GLY A 490 -24.13 -17.92 30.01
C GLY A 490 -23.03 -17.15 29.30
N THR A 491 -22.83 -15.89 29.69
CA THR A 491 -21.74 -15.04 29.17
C THR A 491 -20.40 -15.38 29.83
N VAL A 492 -19.36 -15.63 29.04
CA VAL A 492 -18.01 -15.97 29.55
C VAL A 492 -17.39 -14.75 30.25
N PRO A 493 -16.88 -14.88 31.49
CA PRO A 493 -16.25 -13.79 32.21
C PRO A 493 -14.86 -13.46 31.66
N TYR A 494 -14.41 -12.21 31.87
CA TYR A 494 -13.09 -11.72 31.46
C TYR A 494 -11.98 -12.16 32.43
N GLU A 495 -11.85 -13.48 32.62
CA GLU A 495 -10.89 -14.14 33.51
C GLU A 495 -10.07 -15.20 32.76
N ARG A 496 -8.90 -15.59 33.29
CA ARG A 496 -8.04 -16.62 32.64
C ARG A 496 -8.65 -18.02 32.60
N ARG A 497 -9.66 -18.27 33.44
CA ARG A 497 -10.28 -19.58 33.62
C ARG A 497 -11.78 -19.41 33.81
N LEU A 498 -12.52 -20.26 33.10
CA LEU A 498 -13.95 -20.43 33.27
C LEU A 498 -14.18 -21.74 34.06
N ASN A 499 -14.67 -21.61 35.28
CA ASN A 499 -14.93 -22.71 36.18
C ASN A 499 -16.45 -22.96 36.25
N VAL A 500 -16.93 -23.93 35.47
CA VAL A 500 -18.35 -24.28 35.38
C VAL A 500 -18.69 -25.28 36.48
N THR A 501 -19.50 -24.83 37.45
CA THR A 501 -19.97 -25.67 38.57
C THR A 501 -21.46 -25.92 38.44
N VAL A 502 -21.86 -27.18 38.53
CA VAL A 502 -23.27 -27.60 38.64
C VAL A 502 -23.64 -27.72 40.11
N ARG A 503 -24.84 -27.27 40.51
CA ARG A 503 -25.37 -27.45 41.87
C ARG A 503 -26.80 -27.99 41.86
N THR A 504 -27.01 -29.09 42.57
CA THR A 504 -28.36 -29.57 42.90
C THR A 504 -28.92 -28.84 44.12
N VAL A 505 -30.16 -28.35 43.99
CA VAL A 505 -30.96 -27.94 45.15
C VAL A 505 -31.80 -29.14 45.59
N ASP A 506 -31.38 -29.85 46.64
CA ASP A 506 -32.18 -30.92 47.26
C ASP A 506 -33.48 -30.34 47.86
N GLY A 507 -34.54 -30.35 47.05
CA GLY A 507 -35.74 -29.53 47.25
C GLY A 507 -37.06 -30.29 47.35
N ARG A 508 -37.16 -31.36 48.15
CA ARG A 508 -38.49 -31.78 48.66
C ARG A 508 -38.90 -30.86 49.81
N GLY A 509 -39.56 -29.75 49.48
CA GLY A 509 -40.15 -28.79 50.41
C GLY A 509 -41.32 -28.04 49.77
N ALA A 510 -42.48 -28.02 50.44
CA ALA A 510 -43.75 -27.50 49.93
C ALA A 510 -43.82 -25.94 49.97
N PRO A 511 -44.88 -25.30 49.42
CA PRO A 511 -44.83 -23.89 49.01
C PRO A 511 -44.91 -22.87 50.15
N ALA A 512 -44.70 -21.61 49.77
CA ALA A 512 -44.52 -20.43 50.62
C ALA A 512 -45.45 -20.33 51.85
N GLY A 513 -44.83 -20.16 53.02
CA GLY A 513 -45.47 -19.89 54.31
C GLY A 513 -44.78 -18.73 55.03
N ASP A 514 -45.40 -17.56 54.89
CA ASP A 514 -45.29 -16.33 55.68
C ASP A 514 -44.62 -16.44 57.08
N LEU A 515 -43.60 -15.61 57.35
CA LEU A 515 -43.09 -15.37 58.71
C LEU A 515 -42.61 -13.92 58.92
N ALA A 516 -43.37 -13.19 59.72
CA ALA A 516 -42.95 -11.96 60.37
C ALA A 516 -42.45 -12.21 61.81
N SER A 517 -41.53 -11.35 62.27
CA SER A 517 -41.29 -10.93 63.67
C SER A 517 -40.76 -11.89 64.76
N ASP A 518 -39.76 -11.36 65.49
CA ASP A 518 -39.43 -11.49 66.94
C ASP A 518 -38.93 -12.80 67.60
N ASN A 519 -37.60 -12.91 67.68
CA ASN A 519 -36.80 -12.73 68.91
C ASN A 519 -37.36 -13.21 70.29
N ARG A 520 -36.87 -14.35 70.83
CA ARG A 520 -36.09 -14.44 72.12
C ARG A 520 -35.85 -15.86 72.71
N LEU A 521 -34.60 -16.08 73.12
CA LEU A 521 -34.09 -16.74 74.34
C LEU A 521 -34.35 -18.24 74.68
N TYR A 522 -33.20 -18.97 74.69
CA TYR A 522 -32.72 -19.99 75.64
C TYR A 522 -33.20 -21.47 75.67
N ALA A 523 -32.15 -22.30 75.63
CA ALA A 523 -31.87 -23.49 76.44
C ALA A 523 -32.19 -24.90 75.89
N GLY A 524 -31.13 -25.58 75.45
CA GLY A 524 -30.75 -26.82 76.12
C GLY A 524 -31.17 -28.15 75.48
N ARG A 525 -30.64 -28.47 74.30
CA ARG A 525 -30.31 -29.87 73.99
C ARG A 525 -29.16 -30.00 72.99
N SER A 526 -28.14 -30.76 73.37
CA SER A 526 -27.07 -31.20 72.47
C SER A 526 -27.63 -32.22 71.47
N VAL A 527 -27.71 -31.82 70.21
CA VAL A 527 -27.92 -32.71 69.06
C VAL A 527 -26.58 -32.76 68.32
N PRO A 528 -26.08 -33.95 67.93
CA PRO A 528 -24.76 -34.04 67.29
C PRO A 528 -24.71 -33.25 65.99
N TYR A 529 -23.50 -32.76 65.69
CA TYR A 529 -23.16 -31.97 64.52
C TYR A 529 -23.60 -32.69 63.24
N SER A 530 -24.68 -32.23 62.61
CA SER A 530 -25.01 -32.65 61.26
C SER A 530 -23.97 -32.04 60.33
N SER A 531 -23.15 -32.89 59.70
CA SER A 531 -22.26 -32.48 58.62
C SER A 531 -23.02 -31.66 57.58
N PRO A 532 -22.40 -30.67 56.92
CA PRO A 532 -23.03 -30.01 55.77
C PRO A 532 -23.50 -31.08 54.78
N ARG A 533 -24.74 -30.97 54.30
CA ARG A 533 -25.25 -31.83 53.23
C ARG A 533 -24.25 -31.80 52.08
N ALA A 534 -23.87 -32.97 51.57
CA ALA A 534 -22.96 -33.08 50.45
C ALA A 534 -23.62 -32.46 49.21
N VAL A 535 -23.32 -31.18 48.95
CA VAL A 535 -23.66 -30.52 47.69
C VAL A 535 -22.91 -31.29 46.61
N ARG A 536 -23.63 -32.08 45.83
CA ARG A 536 -23.07 -32.76 44.66
C ARG A 536 -22.76 -31.68 43.64
N ALA A 537 -21.47 -31.45 43.40
CA ALA A 537 -21.00 -30.43 42.49
C ALA A 537 -20.00 -31.05 41.52
N THR A 538 -20.45 -31.29 40.29
CA THR A 538 -19.51 -31.45 39.18
C THR A 538 -18.90 -30.08 38.91
N ASN A 539 -17.58 -30.02 38.82
CA ASN A 539 -16.85 -28.82 38.48
C ASN A 539 -15.92 -29.10 37.30
N ARG A 540 -16.00 -28.26 36.25
CA ARG A 540 -15.15 -28.36 35.06
C ARG A 540 -14.53 -27.01 34.74
N THR A 541 -13.21 -26.97 34.70
CA THR A 541 -12.45 -25.75 34.41
C THR A 541 -11.97 -25.75 32.97
N TYR A 542 -12.14 -24.62 32.28
CA TYR A 542 -11.67 -24.34 30.94
C TYR A 542 -10.69 -23.16 30.99
N GLU A 543 -9.67 -23.18 30.14
CA GLU A 543 -8.82 -22.01 29.92
C GLU A 543 -9.49 -21.07 28.92
N VAL A 544 -9.29 -19.77 29.12
CA VAL A 544 -9.95 -18.70 28.38
C VAL A 544 -8.85 -17.78 27.83
N PRO A 545 -8.88 -17.40 26.53
CA PRO A 545 -7.87 -16.55 25.93
C PRO A 545 -7.88 -15.16 26.59
N THR A 546 -6.70 -14.63 26.88
CA THR A 546 -6.56 -13.32 27.55
C THR A 546 -5.68 -12.30 26.82
N ASP A 547 -5.08 -12.69 25.71
CA ASP A 547 -4.24 -11.79 24.93
C ASP A 547 -5.14 -11.00 23.96
N ALA A 548 -5.20 -9.68 24.17
CA ALA A 548 -6.01 -8.79 23.34
C ALA A 548 -5.21 -8.27 22.14
N THR A 549 -5.82 -8.31 20.96
CA THR A 549 -5.32 -7.66 19.76
C THR A 549 -5.82 -6.22 19.73
N LEU A 550 -4.91 -5.28 19.44
CA LEU A 550 -5.21 -3.86 19.28
C LEU A 550 -4.99 -3.47 17.81
N SER A 551 -6.06 -3.15 17.09
CA SER A 551 -6.02 -2.56 15.75
C SER A 551 -6.20 -1.05 15.87
N ILE A 552 -5.50 -0.28 15.03
CA ILE A 552 -5.51 1.18 15.04
C ILE A 552 -5.94 1.65 13.66
N THR A 553 -6.95 2.52 13.60
CA THR A 553 -7.50 3.10 12.37
C THR A 553 -7.30 4.61 12.40
N GLY A 554 -6.95 5.20 11.25
CA GLY A 554 -6.59 6.61 11.10
C GLY A 554 -5.07 6.86 11.11
N THR A 555 -4.66 8.05 10.64
CA THR A 555 -3.25 8.38 10.38
C THR A 555 -2.44 8.54 11.68
N VAL A 556 -1.41 7.72 11.85
CA VAL A 556 -0.57 7.69 13.06
C VAL A 556 0.48 8.81 13.03
N VAL A 557 0.04 10.04 13.33
CA VAL A 557 0.88 11.24 13.36
C VAL A 557 0.65 12.10 14.61
N THR A 558 1.60 12.96 14.91
CA THR A 558 1.57 13.83 16.10
C THR A 558 0.34 14.72 16.16
N GLY A 559 -0.30 14.76 17.34
CA GLY A 559 -1.46 15.61 17.62
C GLY A 559 -2.78 15.21 16.92
N ARG A 560 -2.85 14.07 16.22
CA ARG A 560 -4.10 13.52 15.67
C ARG A 560 -4.77 12.54 16.63
N THR A 561 -6.05 12.29 16.41
CA THR A 561 -6.81 11.21 17.04
C THR A 561 -6.80 9.99 16.15
N VAL A 562 -6.63 8.80 16.74
CA VAL A 562 -6.77 7.51 16.06
C VAL A 562 -7.79 6.65 16.81
N THR A 563 -8.56 5.84 16.08
CA THR A 563 -9.54 4.92 16.67
C THR A 563 -8.84 3.60 17.00
N LEU A 564 -8.78 3.26 18.28
CA LEU A 564 -8.31 1.96 18.76
C LEU A 564 -9.49 0.99 18.81
N THR A 565 -9.35 -0.17 18.17
CA THR A 565 -10.27 -1.31 18.28
C THR A 565 -9.59 -2.44 19.04
N ALA A 566 -10.24 -2.96 20.08
CA ALA A 566 -9.71 -4.01 20.94
C ALA A 566 -10.54 -5.30 20.86
N THR A 567 -9.90 -6.40 20.45
CA THR A 567 -10.55 -7.72 20.30
C THR A 567 -9.78 -8.84 21.00
N VAL A 568 -10.47 -9.94 21.31
CA VAL A 568 -9.88 -11.21 21.77
C VAL A 568 -10.49 -12.34 20.96
N GLU A 569 -9.68 -13.14 20.24
CA GLU A 569 -10.16 -14.12 19.25
C GLU A 569 -11.21 -13.52 18.26
N GLY A 570 -10.99 -12.28 17.82
CA GLY A 570 -11.90 -11.53 16.95
C GLY A 570 -13.15 -10.93 17.62
N GLN A 571 -13.43 -11.27 18.88
CA GLN A 571 -14.58 -10.73 19.62
C GLN A 571 -14.24 -9.38 20.26
N ALA A 572 -15.13 -8.39 20.10
CA ALA A 572 -15.00 -7.07 20.70
C ALA A 572 -14.86 -7.14 22.23
N ILE A 573 -13.98 -6.31 22.80
CA ILE A 573 -13.80 -6.16 24.24
C ILE A 573 -14.42 -4.83 24.69
N PRO A 574 -15.75 -4.76 24.93
CA PRO A 574 -16.37 -3.53 25.39
C PRO A 574 -15.95 -3.15 26.81
N ASN A 575 -16.09 -1.90 27.23
CA ASN A 575 -15.76 -1.42 28.59
C ASN A 575 -14.32 -1.76 29.07
N ALA A 576 -13.37 -2.00 28.16
CA ALA A 576 -11.97 -2.18 28.49
C ALA A 576 -11.34 -0.84 28.87
N THR A 577 -10.53 -0.79 29.91
CA THR A 577 -9.75 0.43 30.21
C THR A 577 -8.65 0.57 29.18
N VAL A 578 -8.54 1.75 28.57
CA VAL A 578 -7.47 2.10 27.64
C VAL A 578 -6.51 3.10 28.29
N GLU A 579 -5.21 2.81 28.22
CA GLU A 579 -4.14 3.67 28.72
C GLU A 579 -3.16 3.99 27.57
N ARG A 580 -2.63 5.23 27.56
CA ARG A 580 -1.58 5.70 26.64
C ARG A 580 -0.38 6.08 27.50
N ASP A 581 0.74 5.39 27.29
CA ASP A 581 1.97 5.55 28.09
C ASP A 581 1.76 5.39 29.61
N GLY A 582 0.75 4.60 30.00
CA GLY A 582 0.33 4.38 31.38
C GLY A 582 -0.63 5.43 31.97
N GLU A 583 -1.03 6.44 31.18
CA GLU A 583 -2.09 7.38 31.53
C GLU A 583 -3.44 6.91 30.99
N ARG A 584 -4.46 6.83 31.85
CA ARG A 584 -5.82 6.39 31.44
C ARG A 584 -6.48 7.40 30.51
N VAL A 585 -6.77 6.99 29.29
CA VAL A 585 -7.46 7.81 28.27
C VAL A 585 -8.98 7.65 28.38
N GLY A 586 -9.48 6.41 28.50
CA GLY A 586 -10.92 6.17 28.47
C GLY A 586 -11.31 4.71 28.71
N VAL A 587 -12.49 4.34 28.20
CA VAL A 587 -12.96 2.96 28.09
C VAL A 587 -13.52 2.70 26.71
N THR A 588 -13.39 1.47 26.22
CA THR A 588 -14.00 1.08 24.94
C THR A 588 -15.53 1.03 25.03
N ASP A 589 -16.19 1.32 23.90
CA ASP A 589 -17.64 1.28 23.70
C ASP A 589 -18.20 -0.15 23.57
N GLY A 590 -19.37 -0.33 22.95
CA GLY A 590 -19.99 -1.64 22.73
C GLY A 590 -19.23 -2.55 21.75
N ASP A 591 -18.56 -1.94 20.76
CA ASP A 591 -17.87 -2.62 19.67
C ASP A 591 -16.35 -2.75 19.94
N GLY A 592 -15.93 -2.43 21.17
CA GLY A 592 -14.54 -2.50 21.59
C GLY A 592 -13.69 -1.33 21.06
N ARG A 593 -14.31 -0.23 20.62
CA ARG A 593 -13.64 0.93 20.03
C ARG A 593 -13.45 2.07 21.03
N LEU A 594 -12.38 2.85 20.86
CA LEU A 594 -12.16 4.13 21.54
C LEU A 594 -11.25 5.04 20.71
N ASP A 595 -11.65 6.30 20.57
CA ASP A 595 -10.82 7.35 20.01
C ASP A 595 -9.74 7.83 21.00
N VAL A 596 -8.48 7.81 20.56
CA VAL A 596 -7.31 8.15 21.36
C VAL A 596 -6.49 9.25 20.69
N ALA A 597 -6.36 10.38 21.37
CA ALA A 597 -5.46 11.46 20.93
C ALA A 597 -3.99 11.05 21.11
N LEU A 598 -3.20 11.17 20.05
CA LEU A 598 -1.76 10.92 20.03
C LEU A 598 -0.98 12.14 20.58
N PRO A 599 0.23 11.96 21.14
CA PRO A 599 1.07 13.06 21.61
C PRO A 599 1.42 14.09 20.51
N ASP A 600 1.55 15.37 20.90
CA ASP A 600 1.96 16.47 20.02
C ASP A 600 3.47 16.48 19.69
N ARG A 601 4.22 15.42 20.03
CA ARG A 601 5.67 15.32 19.81
C ARG A 601 6.04 13.96 19.22
N PRO A 602 7.01 13.91 18.30
CA PRO A 602 7.49 12.66 17.74
C PRO A 602 8.17 11.79 18.80
N GLY A 603 8.20 10.49 18.55
CA GLY A 603 8.66 9.44 19.44
C GLY A 603 7.66 8.29 19.58
N SER A 604 8.02 7.28 20.38
CA SER A 604 7.17 6.13 20.63
C SER A 604 6.09 6.43 21.67
N THR A 605 4.85 6.01 21.40
CA THR A 605 3.74 6.01 22.36
C THR A 605 3.11 4.62 22.42
N THR A 606 2.84 4.11 23.63
CA THR A 606 2.29 2.77 23.83
C THR A 606 0.85 2.83 24.30
N LEU A 607 -0.05 2.31 23.47
CA LEU A 607 -1.44 2.08 23.83
C LEU A 607 -1.57 0.71 24.49
N SER A 608 -2.30 0.63 25.59
CA SER A 608 -2.62 -0.63 26.25
C SER A 608 -4.10 -0.72 26.58
N VAL A 609 -4.64 -1.94 26.51
CA VAL A 609 -6.03 -2.26 26.84
C VAL A 609 -6.06 -3.28 27.97
N ARG A 610 -7.03 -3.14 28.88
CA ARG A 610 -7.25 -4.11 29.95
C ARG A 610 -8.71 -4.21 30.39
N ARG A 611 -9.26 -5.43 30.38
CA ARG A 611 -10.54 -5.79 31.00
C ARG A 611 -10.39 -7.10 31.79
N GLY A 612 -10.52 -7.01 33.11
CA GLY A 612 -10.32 -8.17 33.99
C GLY A 612 -8.89 -8.73 33.84
N ALA A 613 -8.79 -9.99 33.43
CA ALA A 613 -7.53 -10.65 33.08
C ALA A 613 -7.11 -10.48 31.61
N VAL A 614 -8.02 -10.06 30.73
CA VAL A 614 -7.78 -9.84 29.31
C VAL A 614 -7.03 -8.51 29.12
N GLY A 615 -6.00 -8.49 28.28
CA GLY A 615 -5.28 -7.27 27.96
C GLY A 615 -4.23 -7.45 26.87
N GLY A 616 -3.76 -6.32 26.35
CA GLY A 616 -2.80 -6.26 25.25
C GLY A 616 -2.21 -4.86 25.15
N ASN A 617 -1.14 -4.71 24.38
CA ASN A 617 -0.53 -3.41 24.11
C ASN A 617 0.00 -3.33 22.67
N ARG A 618 0.13 -2.10 22.17
CA ARG A 618 0.67 -1.78 20.87
C ARG A 618 1.44 -0.47 20.97
N THR A 619 2.69 -0.48 20.56
CA THR A 619 3.52 0.73 20.46
C THR A 619 3.39 1.30 19.05
N LEU A 620 3.23 2.61 18.98
CA LEU A 620 3.13 3.41 17.76
C LEU A 620 4.32 4.35 17.71
N GLU A 621 5.00 4.42 16.56
CA GLU A 621 6.11 5.35 16.34
C GLU A 621 5.57 6.59 15.64
N LEU A 622 5.71 7.75 16.28
CA LEU A 622 5.36 9.04 15.68
C LEU A 622 6.64 9.66 15.11
N HIS A 623 6.79 9.60 13.79
CA HIS A 623 8.01 10.06 13.14
C HIS A 623 8.17 11.59 13.14
N GLU A 624 9.42 12.06 13.04
CA GLU A 624 9.73 13.48 12.86
C GLU A 624 9.57 13.88 11.39
N LEU A 625 9.03 15.08 11.15
CA LEU A 625 8.88 15.67 9.83
C LEU A 625 10.22 16.27 9.39
N GLU A 626 10.82 15.71 8.35
CA GLU A 626 12.04 16.20 7.72
C GLU A 626 11.75 16.96 6.41
N LEU A 627 12.69 17.80 6.01
CA LEU A 627 12.64 18.56 4.75
C LEU A 627 14.04 18.59 4.15
N THR A 628 14.24 17.91 3.03
CA THR A 628 15.49 17.88 2.28
C THR A 628 15.41 18.82 1.07
N ALA A 629 16.55 19.24 0.54
CA ALA A 629 16.59 20.13 -0.61
C ALA A 629 17.84 19.87 -1.45
N ASP A 630 17.65 19.30 -2.64
CA ASP A 630 18.71 18.85 -3.53
C ASP A 630 18.84 19.77 -4.77
N PRO A 631 19.94 20.53 -4.93
CA PRO A 631 20.14 21.40 -6.08
C PRO A 631 20.38 20.58 -7.36
N ARG A 632 19.76 20.98 -8.48
CA ARG A 632 19.93 20.28 -9.78
C ARG A 632 21.34 20.35 -10.38
N LEU A 633 22.27 21.07 -9.74
CA LEU A 633 23.68 21.15 -10.11
C LEU A 633 24.54 20.72 -8.90
N PRO A 634 25.74 20.15 -9.11
CA PRO A 634 26.68 19.79 -8.03
C PRO A 634 27.10 20.95 -7.11
N VAL A 635 26.74 22.18 -7.45
CA VAL A 635 26.94 23.39 -6.67
C VAL A 635 25.66 24.22 -6.76
N ALA A 636 25.05 24.54 -5.61
CA ALA A 636 23.87 25.40 -5.56
C ALA A 636 24.20 26.84 -6.02
N LEU A 637 23.43 27.37 -6.97
CA LEU A 637 23.60 28.71 -7.54
C LEU A 637 22.27 29.48 -7.53
N PRO A 638 22.30 30.83 -7.49
CA PRO A 638 21.10 31.62 -7.74
C PRO A 638 20.46 31.30 -9.10
N TRP A 639 19.13 31.36 -9.15
CA TRP A 639 18.25 31.03 -10.28
C TRP A 639 18.25 29.57 -10.76
N THR A 640 19.05 28.68 -10.19
CA THR A 640 19.00 27.26 -10.57
C THR A 640 17.88 26.52 -9.84
N GLY A 641 17.38 25.44 -10.44
CA GLY A 641 16.35 24.60 -9.83
C GLY A 641 16.87 23.83 -8.62
N VAL A 642 16.00 23.68 -7.62
CA VAL A 642 16.16 22.81 -6.45
C VAL A 642 14.92 21.92 -6.34
N THR A 643 15.11 20.65 -6.03
CA THR A 643 14.03 19.73 -5.65
C THR A 643 13.96 19.70 -4.13
N VAL A 644 12.80 19.98 -3.56
CA VAL A 644 12.57 20.00 -2.10
C VAL A 644 11.67 18.83 -1.75
N THR A 645 12.14 17.89 -0.94
CA THR A 645 11.35 16.70 -0.55
C THR A 645 10.96 16.83 0.93
N ALA A 646 9.69 16.60 1.24
CA ALA A 646 9.22 16.50 2.62
C ALA A 646 8.99 15.03 2.97
N GLU A 647 9.53 14.59 4.11
CA GLU A 647 9.52 13.19 4.54
C GLU A 647 9.03 13.09 5.98
N LEU A 648 8.32 12.02 6.30
CA LEU A 648 7.90 11.68 7.66
C LEU A 648 8.45 10.29 7.97
N GLY A 649 9.53 10.24 8.74
CA GLY A 649 10.27 8.99 8.98
C GLY A 649 11.13 8.60 7.78
N ASN A 650 10.59 7.76 6.88
CA ASN A 650 11.25 7.33 5.64
C ASN A 650 10.27 7.30 4.45
N GLU A 651 9.14 8.00 4.58
CA GLU A 651 8.08 8.08 3.56
C GLU A 651 7.89 9.53 3.12
N THR A 652 7.66 9.76 1.84
CA THR A 652 7.49 11.09 1.26
C THR A 652 6.05 11.59 1.45
N VAL A 653 5.89 12.86 1.85
CA VAL A 653 4.57 13.40 2.22
C VAL A 653 4.08 14.44 1.21
N ALA A 654 2.96 14.14 0.58
CA ALA A 654 2.30 14.99 -0.40
C ALA A 654 1.50 16.15 0.21
N GLY A 655 1.20 17.18 -0.59
CA GLY A 655 0.31 18.29 -0.24
C GLY A 655 0.87 19.30 0.77
N LEU A 656 2.08 19.11 1.31
CA LEU A 656 2.61 19.92 2.41
C LEU A 656 3.01 21.33 1.94
N PRO A 657 2.64 22.38 2.69
CA PRO A 657 2.90 23.78 2.31
C PRO A 657 4.36 24.16 2.50
N VAL A 658 5.12 24.30 1.42
CA VAL A 658 6.53 24.73 1.48
C VAL A 658 6.65 26.24 1.30
N SER A 659 7.41 26.88 2.18
CA SER A 659 7.76 28.29 2.13
C SER A 659 9.26 28.49 2.00
N MET A 660 9.69 29.43 1.16
CA MET A 660 11.08 29.77 0.90
C MET A 660 11.32 31.23 1.32
N GLY A 661 12.26 31.49 2.24
CA GLY A 661 12.54 32.84 2.73
C GLY A 661 11.40 33.52 3.49
N GLY A 662 10.34 32.78 3.86
CA GLY A 662 9.13 33.28 4.50
C GLY A 662 7.94 33.49 3.55
N GLU A 663 8.11 33.30 2.24
CA GLU A 663 7.04 33.35 1.23
C GLU A 663 6.65 31.93 0.79
N ARG A 664 5.36 31.64 0.63
CA ARG A 664 4.89 30.31 0.20
C ARG A 664 5.20 30.11 -1.28
N ILE A 665 5.94 29.06 -1.61
CA ILE A 665 6.36 28.74 -2.99
C ILE A 665 5.52 27.65 -3.65
N GLY A 666 4.83 26.83 -2.88
CA GLY A 666 3.99 25.76 -3.41
C GLY A 666 3.52 24.78 -2.35
N THR A 667 3.12 23.60 -2.81
CA THR A 667 2.89 22.39 -2.00
C THR A 667 3.74 21.26 -2.56
N THR A 668 4.11 20.28 -1.74
CA THR A 668 4.70 19.05 -2.26
C THR A 668 3.72 18.31 -3.17
N GLY A 669 4.23 17.73 -4.25
CA GLY A 669 3.52 16.85 -5.16
C GLY A 669 3.24 15.50 -4.54
N VAL A 670 2.69 14.58 -5.34
CA VAL A 670 2.30 13.23 -4.90
C VAL A 670 3.48 12.33 -4.57
N ASP A 671 4.65 12.67 -5.12
CA ASP A 671 5.98 12.12 -4.79
C ASP A 671 6.58 12.74 -3.51
N GLY A 672 5.86 13.64 -2.84
CA GLY A 672 6.33 14.45 -1.73
C GLY A 672 7.41 15.48 -2.11
N THR A 673 7.62 15.78 -3.40
CA THR A 673 8.63 16.75 -3.85
C THR A 673 8.04 18.05 -4.39
N LEU A 674 8.80 19.15 -4.32
CA LEU A 674 8.48 20.43 -4.93
C LEU A 674 9.71 20.97 -5.66
N SER A 675 9.58 21.18 -6.98
CA SER A 675 10.59 21.91 -7.76
C SER A 675 10.43 23.43 -7.60
N ALA A 676 11.49 24.10 -7.16
CA ALA A 676 11.56 25.56 -7.00
C ALA A 676 12.84 26.13 -7.61
N SER A 677 12.92 27.47 -7.78
CA SER A 677 14.13 28.17 -8.21
C SER A 677 14.79 28.91 -7.05
N LEU A 678 16.12 28.84 -6.95
CA LEU A 678 16.86 29.49 -5.87
C LEU A 678 16.90 31.03 -6.05
N PRO A 679 16.66 31.83 -5.00
CA PRO A 679 16.65 33.28 -5.08
C PRO A 679 18.07 33.87 -5.09
N LEU A 680 18.17 35.17 -5.34
CA LEU A 680 19.43 35.92 -5.34
C LEU A 680 19.88 36.34 -3.92
N SER A 681 20.02 35.38 -3.02
CA SER A 681 20.48 35.58 -1.63
C SER A 681 21.79 34.81 -1.36
N ASP A 682 22.41 35.01 -0.18
CA ASP A 682 23.59 34.21 0.23
C ASP A 682 23.17 32.88 0.86
N SER A 683 22.07 32.91 1.58
CA SER A 683 21.37 31.75 2.11
C SER A 683 19.86 31.89 1.92
N VAL A 684 19.17 30.76 1.91
CA VAL A 684 17.71 30.70 1.87
C VAL A 684 17.25 29.53 2.73
N SER A 685 16.27 29.78 3.60
CA SER A 685 15.60 28.74 4.38
C SER A 685 14.32 28.29 3.69
N LEU A 686 14.14 26.98 3.63
CA LEU A 686 12.93 26.28 3.23
C LEU A 686 12.26 25.77 4.51
N VAL A 687 10.95 25.98 4.64
CA VAL A 687 10.17 25.68 5.84
C VAL A 687 8.87 25.00 5.40
N THR A 688 8.51 23.91 6.08
CA THR A 688 7.14 23.36 6.06
C THR A 688 6.64 23.20 7.50
N THR A 689 5.33 23.25 7.68
CA THR A 689 4.66 23.05 8.97
C THR A 689 3.47 22.12 8.74
N ALA A 690 3.51 20.93 9.32
CA ALA A 690 2.48 19.90 9.19
C ALA A 690 2.47 19.02 10.45
N TYR A 691 1.34 18.40 10.78
CA TYR A 691 1.18 17.50 11.94
C TYR A 691 1.60 18.12 13.29
N GLY A 692 1.49 19.44 13.45
CA GLY A 692 2.00 20.17 14.63
C GLY A 692 3.52 20.34 14.67
N GLN A 693 4.26 19.76 13.73
CA GLN A 693 5.71 19.83 13.59
C GLN A 693 6.12 20.93 12.60
N ARG A 694 7.39 21.35 12.65
CA ARG A 694 7.96 22.35 11.75
C ARG A 694 9.36 21.94 11.29
N ALA A 695 9.45 21.46 10.06
CA ALA A 695 10.72 21.14 9.43
C ALA A 695 11.35 22.40 8.82
N THR A 696 12.68 22.49 8.80
CA THR A 696 13.40 23.60 8.17
C THR A 696 14.77 23.17 7.67
N THR A 697 15.04 23.38 6.39
CA THR A 697 16.37 23.21 5.79
C THR A 697 16.88 24.54 5.24
N THR A 698 18.20 24.72 5.15
CA THR A 698 18.82 25.99 4.75
C THR A 698 19.96 25.74 3.77
N ILE A 699 19.81 26.31 2.56
CA ILE A 699 20.83 26.31 1.53
C ILE A 699 21.69 27.56 1.75
N THR A 700 23.02 27.43 1.70
CA THR A 700 23.98 28.51 2.02
C THR A 700 25.09 28.62 0.99
N GLY A 701 25.78 29.76 0.98
CA GLY A 701 26.96 29.99 0.15
C GLY A 701 26.65 30.26 -1.33
N LEU A 702 25.40 30.59 -1.68
CA LEU A 702 24.98 30.81 -3.07
C LEU A 702 25.82 31.89 -3.78
N TRP A 703 26.15 32.99 -3.10
CA TRP A 703 27.05 34.02 -3.64
C TRP A 703 28.50 33.57 -3.70
N ALA A 704 28.98 32.82 -2.70
CA ALA A 704 30.34 32.29 -2.68
C ALA A 704 30.57 31.29 -3.83
N ASN A 705 29.59 30.44 -4.08
CA ASN A 705 29.55 29.50 -5.21
C ASN A 705 29.55 30.24 -6.55
N LEU A 706 28.67 31.23 -6.71
CA LEU A 706 28.61 32.05 -7.92
C LEU A 706 29.94 32.78 -8.18
N ALA A 707 30.54 33.37 -7.14
CA ALA A 707 31.84 34.04 -7.22
C ALA A 707 32.98 33.07 -7.55
N LEU A 708 32.92 31.82 -7.07
CA LEU A 708 33.89 30.77 -7.40
C LEU A 708 33.78 30.37 -8.88
N VAL A 709 32.56 30.16 -9.39
CA VAL A 709 32.32 29.85 -10.81
C VAL A 709 32.84 30.98 -11.72
N PHE A 710 32.49 32.24 -11.44
CA PHE A 710 33.02 33.39 -12.18
C PHE A 710 34.54 33.54 -12.02
N GLY A 711 35.09 33.26 -10.84
CA GLY A 711 36.53 33.29 -10.59
C GLY A 711 37.31 32.28 -11.44
N VAL A 712 36.80 31.05 -11.58
CA VAL A 712 37.40 30.02 -12.45
C VAL A 712 37.28 30.42 -13.93
N LEU A 713 36.09 30.89 -14.36
CA LEU A 713 35.87 31.36 -15.73
C LEU A 713 36.77 32.55 -16.10
N ALA A 714 37.04 33.47 -15.16
CA ALA A 714 37.94 34.61 -15.36
C ALA A 714 39.44 34.22 -15.30
N ALA A 715 39.80 33.18 -14.55
CA ALA A 715 41.19 32.74 -14.41
C ALA A 715 41.79 32.22 -15.73
N VAL A 716 40.98 31.61 -16.61
CA VAL A 716 41.43 31.10 -17.92
C VAL A 716 41.91 32.23 -18.86
N PRO A 717 41.10 33.23 -19.25
CA PRO A 717 41.55 34.32 -20.10
C PRO A 717 42.64 35.17 -19.42
N LEU A 718 42.58 35.37 -18.09
CA LEU A 718 43.63 36.07 -17.36
C LEU A 718 44.97 35.31 -17.43
N GLY A 719 44.94 33.98 -17.31
CA GLY A 719 46.10 33.11 -17.52
C GLY A 719 46.67 33.21 -18.93
N VAL A 720 45.82 33.25 -19.96
CA VAL A 720 46.24 33.46 -21.36
C VAL A 720 46.90 34.83 -21.54
N VAL A 721 46.32 35.89 -20.98
CA VAL A 721 46.89 37.26 -21.03
C VAL A 721 48.25 37.32 -20.32
N VAL A 722 48.40 36.71 -19.14
CA VAL A 722 49.68 36.65 -18.41
C VAL A 722 50.73 35.85 -19.19
N VAL A 723 50.37 34.76 -19.85
CA VAL A 723 51.28 33.97 -20.70
C VAL A 723 51.66 34.73 -21.97
N ALA A 724 50.72 35.43 -22.61
CA ALA A 724 50.96 36.27 -23.77
C ALA A 724 51.92 37.43 -23.45
N HIS A 725 51.66 38.15 -22.35
CA HIS A 725 52.51 39.24 -21.87
C HIS A 725 53.92 38.74 -21.50
N ARG A 726 54.04 37.58 -20.83
CA ARG A 726 55.37 36.98 -20.53
C ARG A 726 56.13 36.49 -21.76
N ARG A 727 55.47 36.32 -22.91
CA ARG A 727 56.07 35.92 -24.19
C ARG A 727 56.20 37.08 -25.20
N GLY A 728 55.90 38.32 -24.79
CA GLY A 728 56.02 39.50 -25.65
C GLY A 728 55.01 39.56 -26.81
N ILE A 729 53.89 38.85 -26.69
CA ILE A 729 52.83 38.81 -27.71
C ILE A 729 51.90 40.02 -27.50
N SER A 730 51.62 40.78 -28.57
CA SER A 730 50.71 41.92 -28.50
C SER A 730 49.27 41.48 -28.18
N LEU A 731 48.55 42.31 -27.42
CA LEU A 731 47.22 41.98 -26.88
C LEU A 731 46.20 41.59 -27.98
N GLY A 732 46.22 42.27 -29.13
CA GLY A 732 45.40 41.90 -30.29
C GLY A 732 45.72 40.51 -30.85
N ALA A 733 47.00 40.18 -31.03
CA ALA A 733 47.43 38.87 -31.52
C ALA A 733 47.22 37.72 -30.50
N ALA A 734 47.03 38.04 -29.21
CA ALA A 734 46.64 37.10 -28.18
C ALA A 734 45.12 36.82 -28.23
N LEU A 735 44.30 37.86 -28.43
CA LEU A 735 42.85 37.75 -28.59
C LEU A 735 42.46 37.01 -29.89
N ASP A 736 43.08 37.35 -31.03
CA ASP A 736 42.86 36.63 -32.30
C ASP A 736 43.22 35.14 -32.19
N ARG A 737 44.27 34.80 -31.42
CA ARG A 737 44.62 33.40 -31.15
C ARG A 737 43.67 32.72 -30.18
N LEU A 738 43.07 33.45 -29.24
CA LEU A 738 42.06 32.91 -28.32
C LEU A 738 40.77 32.59 -29.10
N VAL A 739 40.29 33.53 -29.94
CA VAL A 739 39.18 33.32 -30.87
C VAL A 739 39.48 32.18 -31.85
N GLY A 740 40.69 32.15 -32.43
CA GLY A 740 41.13 31.08 -33.31
C GLY A 740 41.22 29.70 -32.65
N VAL A 741 41.59 29.62 -31.36
CA VAL A 741 41.60 28.36 -30.59
C VAL A 741 40.18 27.91 -30.22
N VAL A 742 39.30 28.84 -29.84
CA VAL A 742 37.89 28.56 -29.55
C VAL A 742 37.13 28.08 -30.78
N LEU A 743 37.36 28.70 -31.95
CA LEU A 743 36.74 28.27 -33.21
C LEU A 743 37.40 27.01 -33.83
N ALA A 744 38.65 26.70 -33.49
CA ALA A 744 39.33 25.47 -33.94
C ALA A 744 39.14 24.28 -32.99
N LEU A 745 38.59 24.48 -31.79
CA LEU A 745 38.40 23.43 -30.78
C LEU A 745 37.65 22.19 -31.32
N PRO A 746 36.53 22.30 -32.08
CA PRO A 746 35.86 21.14 -32.67
C PRO A 746 36.77 20.34 -33.62
N ARG A 747 37.59 21.04 -34.41
CA ARG A 747 38.52 20.43 -35.36
C ARG A 747 39.69 19.73 -34.68
N TYR A 748 40.20 20.26 -33.56
CA TYR A 748 41.23 19.58 -32.77
C TYR A 748 40.66 18.39 -31.98
N LEU A 749 39.40 18.46 -31.54
CA LEU A 749 38.73 17.36 -30.84
C LEU A 749 38.46 16.18 -31.79
N LEU A 750 38.04 16.45 -33.04
CA LEU A 750 37.90 15.45 -34.10
C LEU A 750 39.26 14.78 -34.44
N VAL A 751 40.32 15.57 -34.60
CA VAL A 751 41.67 15.03 -34.85
C VAL A 751 42.17 14.20 -33.67
N ALA A 752 41.93 14.64 -32.43
CA ALA A 752 42.29 13.87 -31.23
C ALA A 752 41.59 12.50 -31.21
N LEU A 753 40.29 12.45 -31.52
CA LEU A 753 39.50 11.22 -31.62
C LEU A 753 40.03 10.26 -32.70
N VAL A 754 40.36 10.78 -33.89
CA VAL A 754 40.97 9.98 -34.97
C VAL A 754 42.37 9.49 -34.60
N THR A 755 43.21 10.31 -33.94
CA THR A 755 44.54 9.87 -33.47
C THR A 755 44.48 8.88 -32.31
N ALA A 756 43.42 8.91 -31.49
CA ALA A 756 43.19 7.93 -30.43
C ALA A 756 42.78 6.57 -31.03
N ALA A 757 41.96 6.57 -32.09
CA ALA A 757 41.62 5.37 -32.85
C ALA A 757 42.86 4.75 -33.52
N ASP A 758 43.70 5.55 -34.21
CA ASP A 758 44.96 5.07 -34.78
C ASP A 758 45.92 4.53 -33.70
N ALA A 759 46.03 5.21 -32.55
CA ALA A 759 46.86 4.75 -31.43
C ALA A 759 46.39 3.41 -30.84
N ALA A 760 45.07 3.16 -30.80
CA ALA A 760 44.51 1.88 -30.35
C ALA A 760 44.86 0.74 -31.32
N VAL A 761 44.75 0.98 -32.63
CA VAL A 761 45.14 0.00 -33.68
C VAL A 761 46.66 -0.27 -33.61
N ASP A 762 47.47 0.75 -33.37
CA ASP A 762 48.94 0.64 -33.28
C ASP A 762 49.41 0.01 -31.95
N VAL A 763 48.60 0.01 -30.88
CA VAL A 763 48.84 -0.77 -29.65
C VAL A 763 48.45 -2.24 -29.85
N ALA A 764 47.29 -2.52 -30.46
CA ALA A 764 46.88 -3.88 -30.82
C ALA A 764 47.89 -4.56 -31.76
N GLY A 765 48.42 -3.82 -32.74
CA GLY A 765 49.45 -4.32 -33.67
C GLY A 765 50.81 -4.60 -33.02
N ARG A 766 51.15 -3.93 -31.90
CA ARG A 766 52.43 -4.09 -31.17
C ARG A 766 52.45 -5.23 -30.15
N LEU A 767 51.29 -5.70 -29.69
CA LEU A 767 51.21 -6.86 -28.79
C LEU A 767 51.39 -8.21 -29.50
N PHE A 768 51.17 -8.29 -30.81
CA PHE A 768 51.08 -9.59 -31.50
C PHE A 768 52.39 -10.12 -32.13
N ARG A 769 53.48 -9.33 -32.21
CA ARG A 769 54.73 -9.77 -32.90
C ARG A 769 56.03 -9.30 -32.23
N ASN A 770 56.81 -10.28 -31.78
CA ASN A 770 58.23 -10.22 -31.37
C ASN A 770 58.51 -9.46 -30.05
N GLY A 771 59.06 -10.06 -28.98
CA GLY A 771 59.72 -11.36 -28.85
C GLY A 771 61.25 -11.26 -28.94
N ARG A 772 61.92 -11.64 -27.85
CA ARG A 772 63.40 -11.80 -27.67
C ARG A 772 64.29 -10.54 -27.75
N SER A 773 64.60 -9.98 -26.59
CA SER A 773 66.01 -9.69 -26.22
C SER A 773 66.34 -9.71 -24.72
N THR A 774 65.45 -10.27 -23.88
CA THR A 774 65.71 -10.60 -22.47
C THR A 774 66.71 -11.77 -22.35
N LEU A 775 67.99 -11.54 -22.68
CA LEU A 775 69.04 -12.55 -22.53
C LEU A 775 70.46 -11.99 -22.31
N ARG A 776 70.61 -10.71 -21.95
CA ARG A 776 71.83 -10.18 -21.36
C ARG A 776 71.53 -9.34 -20.14
N GLU A 777 71.77 -9.96 -18.99
CA GLU A 777 72.12 -9.32 -17.72
C GLU A 777 70.93 -8.61 -16.99
N LEU A 778 70.20 -9.24 -16.06
CA LEU A 778 70.37 -10.53 -15.39
C LEU A 778 71.73 -10.74 -14.67
N TRP A 779 72.53 -9.68 -14.49
CA TRP A 779 73.91 -9.78 -13.96
C TRP A 779 74.38 -8.56 -13.14
N ALA A 780 73.45 -7.82 -12.53
CA ALA A 780 73.75 -6.79 -11.53
C ALA A 780 72.70 -6.78 -10.41
N GLY A 781 72.28 -7.97 -9.96
CA GLY A 781 71.12 -8.12 -9.09
C GLY A 781 71.28 -7.49 -7.71
N ASN A 782 70.30 -6.64 -7.33
CA ASN A 782 69.78 -6.56 -5.95
C ASN A 782 68.55 -5.65 -5.87
N LEU A 783 67.36 -6.25 -5.68
CA LEU A 783 66.24 -5.75 -4.85
C LEU A 783 65.09 -6.78 -4.92
N THR A 784 64.68 -7.31 -3.77
CA THR A 784 63.76 -8.45 -3.66
C THR A 784 62.28 -8.03 -3.61
N ARG A 785 61.39 -8.95 -4.00
CA ARG A 785 59.92 -8.74 -4.08
C ARG A 785 59.30 -8.26 -2.75
N ASP A 786 59.86 -8.67 -1.61
CA ASP A 786 59.38 -8.29 -0.28
C ASP A 786 59.49 -6.79 0.01
N ALA A 787 60.47 -6.10 -0.59
CA ALA A 787 60.64 -4.65 -0.38
C ALA A 787 59.48 -3.84 -0.99
N ILE A 788 58.93 -4.31 -2.11
CA ILE A 788 57.82 -3.66 -2.82
C ILE A 788 56.49 -3.99 -2.12
N ALA A 789 56.28 -5.26 -1.72
CA ALA A 789 55.12 -5.66 -0.91
C ALA A 789 55.06 -4.93 0.44
N ALA A 790 56.20 -4.74 1.12
CA ALA A 790 56.29 -4.00 2.37
C ALA A 790 56.14 -2.48 2.19
N ALA A 791 56.36 -1.93 0.98
CA ALA A 791 56.11 -0.52 0.68
C ALA A 791 54.62 -0.25 0.38
N ALA A 792 53.94 -1.19 -0.29
CA ALA A 792 52.50 -1.13 -0.54
C ALA A 792 51.69 -1.26 0.76
N ARG A 793 51.95 -2.30 1.57
CA ARG A 793 51.25 -2.53 2.85
C ARG A 793 51.33 -1.32 3.79
N ARG A 794 52.52 -0.72 3.95
CA ARG A 794 52.72 0.49 4.78
C ARG A 794 51.93 1.73 4.32
N ARG A 795 51.52 1.83 3.05
CA ARG A 795 50.60 2.89 2.58
C ARG A 795 49.13 2.58 2.87
N ILE A 796 48.75 1.30 2.80
CA ILE A 796 47.40 0.83 3.11
C ILE A 796 47.12 0.94 4.62
N ASP A 797 48.07 0.53 5.46
CA ASP A 797 47.97 0.66 6.93
C ASP A 797 47.85 2.12 7.38
N ALA A 798 48.62 3.03 6.75
CA ALA A 798 48.58 4.47 7.04
C ALA A 798 47.26 5.13 6.59
N PHE A 799 46.58 4.56 5.59
CA PHE A 799 45.26 5.00 5.15
C PHE A 799 44.15 4.49 6.10
N ALA A 800 44.20 3.19 6.45
CA ALA A 800 43.28 2.57 7.40
C ALA A 800 43.35 3.19 8.80
N GLY A 801 44.55 3.60 9.25
CA GLY A 801 44.72 4.33 10.51
C GLY A 801 44.06 5.72 10.52
N ARG A 802 43.96 6.38 9.36
CA ARG A 802 43.36 7.72 9.20
C ARG A 802 41.83 7.69 9.19
N LEU A 803 41.25 6.62 8.67
CA LEU A 803 39.82 6.33 8.78
C LEU A 803 39.39 6.03 10.21
N ARG A 804 40.26 5.36 10.99
CA ARG A 804 39.97 4.98 12.39
C ARG A 804 39.95 6.18 13.36
N SER A 805 40.56 7.30 13.00
CA SER A 805 40.55 8.55 13.80
C SER A 805 39.32 9.45 13.62
N LEU A 806 38.30 9.01 12.87
CA LEU A 806 37.11 9.83 12.56
C LEU A 806 35.81 9.35 13.25
N ARG A 807 35.89 8.48 14.26
CA ARG A 807 34.74 8.19 15.15
C ARG A 807 34.87 8.94 16.49
N PRO A 808 33.88 9.76 16.88
CA PRO A 808 33.64 10.07 18.28
C PRO A 808 33.15 8.79 18.98
N GLY A 809 33.53 8.59 20.24
CA GLY A 809 33.01 7.51 21.07
C GLY A 809 31.97 8.02 22.06
N VAL A 810 30.77 7.44 22.05
CA VAL A 810 29.81 7.45 23.16
C VAL A 810 29.18 6.06 23.22
N ASP A 811 29.00 5.54 24.44
CA ASP A 811 28.42 4.21 24.69
C ASP A 811 26.90 4.16 24.42
N GLY A 812 26.46 3.12 23.70
CA GLY A 812 25.06 2.80 23.46
C GLY A 812 24.93 1.40 22.85
N ARG A 813 24.57 0.41 23.67
CA ARG A 813 24.54 -1.02 23.28
C ARG A 813 23.13 -1.44 22.83
N SER A 814 22.94 -1.62 21.51
CA SER A 814 22.47 -2.89 20.90
C SER A 814 22.33 -2.78 19.38
N ASP A 815 21.67 -1.74 18.87
CA ASP A 815 21.05 -1.82 17.53
C ASP A 815 21.99 -1.48 16.36
N ALA A 816 23.00 -0.63 16.59
CA ALA A 816 23.98 -0.26 15.56
C ALA A 816 24.84 -1.45 15.05
N GLY A 817 24.90 -2.55 15.81
CA GLY A 817 25.52 -3.80 15.35
C GLY A 817 24.72 -4.47 14.23
N SER A 818 23.39 -4.39 14.30
CA SER A 818 22.49 -5.04 13.36
C SER A 818 22.47 -4.36 12.00
N SER A 819 22.34 -3.02 11.97
CA SER A 819 22.40 -2.25 10.73
C SER A 819 23.74 -2.45 10.00
N THR A 820 24.86 -2.44 10.75
CA THR A 820 26.20 -2.72 10.19
C THR A 820 26.29 -4.13 9.60
N ALA A 821 25.69 -5.14 10.26
CA ALA A 821 25.66 -6.51 9.75
C ALA A 821 24.81 -6.65 8.48
N ARG A 822 23.60 -6.05 8.43
CA ARG A 822 22.73 -6.04 7.23
C ARG A 822 23.42 -5.39 6.02
N VAL A 823 24.01 -4.20 6.20
CA VAL A 823 24.75 -3.49 5.15
C VAL A 823 25.92 -4.33 4.62
N SER A 824 26.64 -5.03 5.52
CA SER A 824 27.76 -5.89 5.13
C SER A 824 27.31 -7.13 4.34
N ILE A 825 26.14 -7.71 4.66
CA ILE A 825 25.58 -8.86 3.94
C ILE A 825 25.06 -8.43 2.55
N ARG A 826 24.38 -7.28 2.45
CA ARG A 826 23.97 -6.69 1.16
C ARG A 826 25.17 -6.40 0.26
N ALA A 827 26.25 -5.83 0.82
CA ALA A 827 27.49 -5.59 0.08
C ALA A 827 28.16 -6.89 -0.41
N ALA A 828 28.18 -7.94 0.41
CA ALA A 828 28.68 -9.26 0.02
C ALA A 828 27.85 -9.91 -1.09
N TRP A 829 26.52 -9.75 -1.06
CA TRP A 829 25.63 -10.22 -2.12
C TRP A 829 25.85 -9.46 -3.44
N ALA A 830 25.96 -8.13 -3.39
CA ALA A 830 26.28 -7.32 -4.58
C ALA A 830 27.65 -7.67 -5.20
N GLN A 831 28.66 -7.99 -4.37
CA GLN A 831 29.96 -8.50 -4.85
C GLN A 831 29.82 -9.88 -5.51
N PHE A 832 28.98 -10.77 -4.97
CA PHE A 832 28.67 -12.06 -5.58
C PHE A 832 27.98 -11.89 -6.94
N LEU A 833 26.96 -11.02 -7.05
CA LEU A 833 26.25 -10.80 -8.33
C LEU A 833 27.18 -10.32 -9.45
N ALA A 834 28.24 -9.56 -9.13
CA ALA A 834 29.25 -9.15 -10.11
C ALA A 834 30.10 -10.32 -10.68
N GLN A 835 30.02 -11.51 -10.08
CA GLN A 835 30.70 -12.74 -10.51
C GLN A 835 29.75 -13.72 -11.24
N VAL A 836 28.44 -13.47 -11.28
CA VAL A 836 27.43 -14.36 -11.90
C VAL A 836 27.19 -13.95 -13.36
N SER A 837 27.14 -14.91 -14.29
CA SER A 837 27.03 -14.64 -15.74
C SER A 837 25.62 -14.32 -16.25
N VAL A 838 24.84 -13.55 -15.47
CA VAL A 838 23.46 -13.15 -15.82
C VAL A 838 23.44 -11.69 -16.27
N THR A 839 22.78 -11.43 -17.42
CA THR A 839 22.71 -10.09 -18.03
C THR A 839 21.91 -9.10 -17.19
N ASP A 840 20.80 -9.55 -16.59
CA ASP A 840 19.89 -8.73 -15.78
C ASP A 840 19.54 -9.46 -14.46
N PRO A 841 20.45 -9.48 -13.47
CA PRO A 841 20.28 -10.30 -12.26
C PRO A 841 19.09 -9.86 -11.39
N GLU A 842 18.65 -8.61 -11.51
CA GLU A 842 17.51 -8.05 -10.77
C GLU A 842 16.16 -8.69 -11.16
N THR A 843 16.10 -9.36 -12.32
CA THR A 843 14.90 -10.09 -12.81
C THR A 843 14.78 -11.53 -12.30
N LYS A 844 15.68 -11.98 -11.41
CA LYS A 844 15.77 -13.36 -10.94
C LYS A 844 15.76 -13.46 -9.43
N THR A 845 15.13 -14.50 -8.91
CA THR A 845 15.18 -14.74 -7.46
C THR A 845 16.60 -15.10 -7.00
N PRO A 846 16.97 -14.81 -5.74
CA PRO A 846 18.25 -15.25 -5.17
C PRO A 846 18.49 -16.77 -5.23
N GLY A 847 17.42 -17.57 -5.38
CA GLY A 847 17.51 -19.02 -5.56
C GLY A 847 17.96 -19.42 -6.96
N GLU A 848 17.39 -18.79 -8.00
CA GLU A 848 17.77 -19.02 -9.39
C GLU A 848 19.17 -18.49 -9.71
N LEU A 849 19.52 -17.33 -9.15
CA LEU A 849 20.88 -16.78 -9.25
C LEU A 849 21.92 -17.71 -8.62
N ALA A 850 21.61 -18.28 -7.45
CA ALA A 850 22.46 -19.27 -6.80
C ALA A 850 22.57 -20.58 -7.62
N ALA A 851 21.45 -21.07 -8.18
CA ALA A 851 21.46 -22.26 -9.03
C ALA A 851 22.28 -22.04 -10.32
N HIS A 852 22.09 -20.91 -11.01
CA HIS A 852 22.88 -20.53 -12.19
C HIS A 852 24.38 -20.42 -11.85
N ALA A 853 24.72 -19.74 -10.76
CA ALA A 853 26.11 -19.59 -10.31
C ALA A 853 26.81 -20.93 -10.05
N ILE A 854 26.09 -21.93 -9.55
CA ILE A 854 26.63 -23.27 -9.26
C ILE A 854 26.68 -24.12 -10.53
N GLU A 855 25.60 -24.16 -11.31
CA GLU A 855 25.44 -25.06 -12.45
C GLU A 855 26.07 -24.57 -13.76
N ARG A 856 26.20 -23.24 -13.92
CA ARG A 856 26.72 -22.60 -15.15
C ARG A 856 28.07 -21.92 -14.93
N ASP A 857 28.23 -21.21 -13.81
CA ASP A 857 29.47 -20.47 -13.52
C ASP A 857 30.47 -21.31 -12.70
N GLY A 858 30.07 -22.49 -12.22
CA GLY A 858 30.93 -23.43 -11.51
C GLY A 858 31.38 -22.97 -10.12
N LEU A 859 30.72 -21.96 -9.54
CA LEU A 859 31.10 -21.41 -8.26
C LEU A 859 30.86 -22.40 -7.09
N PRO A 860 31.70 -22.40 -6.04
CA PRO A 860 31.57 -23.31 -4.90
C PRO A 860 30.19 -23.27 -4.23
N ALA A 861 29.43 -24.37 -4.37
CA ALA A 861 28.04 -24.45 -3.91
C ALA A 861 27.87 -24.08 -2.43
N ASP A 862 28.75 -24.55 -1.56
CA ASP A 862 28.72 -24.25 -0.12
C ASP A 862 28.89 -22.75 0.20
N ALA A 863 29.67 -22.02 -0.61
CA ALA A 863 29.84 -20.57 -0.48
C ALA A 863 28.63 -19.81 -1.04
N VAL A 864 28.14 -20.19 -2.22
CA VAL A 864 26.98 -19.58 -2.88
C VAL A 864 25.71 -19.76 -2.06
N GLU A 865 25.44 -20.96 -1.54
CA GLU A 865 24.29 -21.23 -0.67
C GLU A 865 24.37 -20.46 0.65
N THR A 866 25.57 -20.35 1.26
CA THR A 866 25.77 -19.54 2.47
C THR A 866 25.43 -18.07 2.25
N LEU A 867 25.78 -17.51 1.07
CA LEU A 867 25.46 -16.14 0.71
C LEU A 867 23.99 -15.95 0.40
N ARG A 868 23.38 -16.85 -0.40
CA ARG A 868 21.94 -16.88 -0.70
C ARG A 868 21.10 -16.88 0.58
N ASP A 869 21.43 -17.76 1.52
CA ASP A 869 20.62 -17.95 2.72
C ASP A 869 20.83 -16.83 3.74
N ALA A 870 22.02 -16.22 3.79
CA ALA A 870 22.26 -15.02 4.59
C ALA A 870 21.56 -13.77 4.01
N PHE A 871 21.59 -13.59 2.69
CA PHE A 871 20.87 -12.51 2.01
C PHE A 871 19.36 -12.66 2.17
N ARG A 872 18.80 -13.85 1.89
CA ARG A 872 17.38 -14.15 2.11
C ARG A 872 16.94 -13.92 3.56
N ALA A 873 17.78 -14.23 4.54
CA ALA A 873 17.47 -13.97 5.95
C ALA A 873 17.51 -12.49 6.34
N VAL A 874 18.14 -11.62 5.53
CA VAL A 874 18.17 -10.15 5.73
C VAL A 874 17.01 -9.47 5.00
N GLU A 875 16.67 -9.91 3.78
CA GLU A 875 15.59 -9.29 2.99
C GLU A 875 14.19 -9.85 3.34
N TYR A 876 14.08 -11.14 3.66
CA TYR A 876 12.79 -11.84 3.82
C TYR A 876 12.62 -12.50 5.21
N GLY A 877 13.42 -12.10 6.21
CA GLY A 877 13.54 -12.82 7.48
C GLY A 877 13.53 -11.96 8.75
N ALA A 878 12.68 -12.30 9.71
CA ALA A 878 12.55 -11.60 11.00
C ALA A 878 13.62 -11.98 12.06
N ARG A 879 14.86 -12.33 11.66
CA ARG A 879 15.90 -12.82 12.61
C ARG A 879 17.18 -11.98 12.60
N ALA A 880 17.86 -11.99 13.75
CA ALA A 880 19.05 -11.19 14.01
C ALA A 880 20.26 -11.60 13.13
N PRO A 881 20.78 -10.71 12.25
CA PRO A 881 21.75 -11.06 11.19
C PRO A 881 23.21 -11.24 11.65
N GLU A 882 23.55 -10.83 12.87
CA GLU A 882 24.94 -10.77 13.36
C GLU A 882 25.56 -12.16 13.48
N ALA A 883 24.74 -13.18 13.75
CA ALA A 883 25.17 -14.58 13.85
C ALA A 883 25.63 -15.19 12.51
N LYS A 884 25.29 -14.57 11.37
CA LYS A 884 25.64 -15.06 10.02
C LYS A 884 26.87 -14.37 9.43
N LEU A 885 27.25 -13.21 9.95
CA LEU A 885 28.32 -12.37 9.41
C LEU A 885 29.68 -13.09 9.23
N PRO A 886 30.18 -13.92 10.18
CA PRO A 886 31.46 -14.61 10.00
C PRO A 886 31.43 -15.66 8.88
N ALA A 887 30.29 -16.33 8.71
CA ALA A 887 30.10 -17.33 7.65
C ALA A 887 30.05 -16.68 6.26
N VAL A 888 29.38 -15.53 6.15
CA VAL A 888 29.34 -14.69 4.93
C VAL A 888 30.74 -14.22 4.54
N GLN A 889 31.52 -13.68 5.49
CA GLN A 889 32.90 -13.26 5.24
C GLN A 889 33.78 -14.43 4.75
N SER A 890 33.67 -15.60 5.39
CA SER A 890 34.37 -16.81 4.97
C SER A 890 33.88 -17.40 3.63
N ALA A 891 32.69 -17.04 3.15
CA ALA A 891 32.17 -17.45 1.85
C ALA A 891 32.74 -16.55 0.73
N VAL A 892 32.72 -15.21 0.92
CA VAL A 892 33.31 -14.25 -0.02
C VAL A 892 34.81 -14.52 -0.23
N GLU A 893 35.58 -14.73 0.85
CA GLU A 893 37.01 -15.09 0.73
C GLU A 893 37.26 -16.38 -0.05
N ARG A 894 36.27 -17.29 -0.12
CA ARG A 894 36.36 -18.56 -0.84
C ARG A 894 36.06 -18.37 -2.33
N LEU A 895 35.03 -17.59 -2.68
CA LEU A 895 34.74 -17.19 -4.07
C LEU A 895 35.93 -16.44 -4.68
N ASP A 896 36.45 -15.42 -3.98
CA ASP A 896 37.64 -14.65 -4.37
C ASP A 896 38.92 -15.53 -4.44
N SER A 897 38.90 -16.77 -3.97
CA SER A 897 40.03 -17.71 -4.09
C SER A 897 39.94 -18.59 -5.35
N THR A 898 38.72 -18.89 -5.82
CA THR A 898 38.48 -19.75 -7.01
C THR A 898 38.93 -19.05 -8.29
N GLU A 899 38.67 -17.74 -8.40
CA GLU A 899 39.12 -16.88 -9.51
C GLU A 899 40.66 -16.92 -9.72
N ARG A 900 41.44 -17.21 -8.66
CA ARG A 900 42.92 -17.30 -8.73
C ARG A 900 43.46 -18.69 -9.07
N GLU A 901 42.60 -19.70 -9.21
CA GLU A 901 42.99 -21.03 -9.70
C GLU A 901 42.72 -21.20 -11.20
N ASP A 902 41.68 -20.56 -11.75
CA ASP A 902 41.44 -20.54 -13.21
C ASP A 902 42.38 -19.60 -14.00
N GLU A 903 42.99 -18.59 -13.34
CA GLU A 903 44.04 -17.75 -13.95
C GLU A 903 45.46 -18.39 -13.98
N ARG A 904 45.63 -19.68 -13.61
CA ARG A 904 46.94 -20.22 -13.17
C ARG A 904 47.65 -21.27 -14.05
#